data_AF-A0A928BI73-F1
#
_entry.id   AF-A0A928BI73-F1
#
_cell.length_a   1.000
_cell.length_b   1.000
_cell.length_c   1.000
_cell.angle_alpha   90.00
_cell.angle_beta   90.00
_cell.angle_gamma   90.00
#
_symmetry.space_group_name_H-M   'P 1'
#
loop_
_entity.id
_entity.type
_entity.pdbx_description
1 polymer ?
#
loop_
_entity_poly.entity_id
_entity_poly.type
_entity_poly.pdbx_seq_one_letter_code
_entity_poly.pdbx_strand_id
1 'polypeptide(L)'
;MDKYMKNKNNRTLQSRINEETEWMAADPGHKSLIDLLHKIADAVRRAGIVISPGYSFLPDSYLLYENGVTSVDPIEWNLPFSRFTRSVHDGAVIPFEAGTGCLEVVRKVLSNSEDETISEIEPGYFGITFHRGKLLKSIQLKIVTYSALDQFQSTICQGWHPLDNDTLQLFRMGKTDGTIFFESDIMREWLKEFEPESMADLVLLNAIYWPGRTELFETIREAKSQASKVTRNKFMDSYGIPIYQEQRLLQMKELAPKGHFIGRTMMAVESMRRRRRKVSDIQWECGKGWWPLIEKVAESIDRFNEAHRAEFIEVTQIKQKSGGLRIYHYNTPDDIRLIIDEAIAASWNTCEMCGSTRNVTTDTEGYRRTLCQECRNNIKPRKIMKKNTIYGIFNMDVLEKHKIGKTIWKGVESEHSLQIYTKDTMSPEDLIRVFSLNPHTFRDKFKQAISGDGLEHRRIRTLHSSSLLCLLCFYNISEEFPLEITIEGCQARFTSSRFEIKNNIPNSTRPSNIDVVLEGHYKESDKKVVLFLESKFSEYLSWGKYSGISEMVYKETYDSLKECLQKMGLKYENSELTSLTGPTRHYASGIKQMVSHALGVRNAANEDKYKNCDIYLGEILFRFPKEIDSEQKKFNDYTSLYETLAEGLNSISDSKFKVLSECLTYQDLFESFKLDEAVRRFYSLPEL
;
A
#
# COMPACT_ATOMS: atom_id res chain seq x y z
N MET A 1 -32.82 20.81 37.71
CA MET A 1 -33.22 20.95 36.29
C MET A 1 -33.67 19.62 35.69
N ASP A 2 -33.08 18.51 36.12
CA ASP A 2 -32.76 17.37 35.24
C ASP A 2 -33.94 16.46 34.98
N LYS A 3 -34.88 16.37 35.94
CA LYS A 3 -36.16 15.67 35.75
C LYS A 3 -37.05 16.37 34.72
N TYR A 4 -36.94 17.69 34.57
CA TYR A 4 -37.63 18.46 33.53
C TYR A 4 -36.93 18.32 32.17
N MET A 5 -35.59 18.34 32.15
CA MET A 5 -34.80 18.10 30.93
C MET A 5 -34.99 16.68 30.39
N LYS A 6 -34.93 15.63 31.24
CA LYS A 6 -35.23 14.25 30.84
C LYS A 6 -36.68 14.09 30.33
N ASN A 7 -37.67 14.69 31.01
CA ASN A 7 -39.05 14.67 30.52
C ASN A 7 -39.23 15.45 29.20
N LYS A 8 -38.47 16.52 28.96
CA LYS A 8 -38.47 17.26 27.70
C LYS A 8 -37.84 16.43 26.59
N ASN A 9 -36.64 15.87 26.81
CA ASN A 9 -35.95 15.01 25.85
C ASN A 9 -36.81 13.78 25.51
N ASN A 10 -37.44 13.11 26.49
CA ASN A 10 -38.35 11.99 26.22
C ASN A 10 -39.55 12.39 25.36
N ARG A 11 -40.11 13.60 25.54
CA ARG A 11 -41.21 14.11 24.68
C ARG A 11 -40.73 14.46 23.26
N THR A 12 -39.57 15.09 23.13
CA THR A 12 -38.96 15.38 21.82
C THR A 12 -38.59 14.08 21.09
N LEU A 13 -37.99 13.11 21.79
CA LEU A 13 -37.68 11.77 21.30
C LEU A 13 -38.93 11.03 20.85
N GLN A 14 -39.99 10.97 21.67
CA GLN A 14 -41.24 10.30 21.27
C GLN A 14 -41.89 10.99 20.06
N SER A 15 -41.93 12.33 20.04
CA SER A 15 -42.43 13.09 18.88
C SER A 15 -41.64 12.77 17.60
N ARG A 16 -40.33 12.58 17.73
CA ARG A 16 -39.42 12.28 16.62
C ARG A 16 -39.55 10.84 16.14
N ILE A 17 -39.63 9.87 17.05
CA ILE A 17 -39.90 8.46 16.72
C ILE A 17 -41.25 8.35 16.00
N ASN A 18 -42.28 9.06 16.47
CA ASN A 18 -43.57 9.10 15.78
C ASN A 18 -43.45 9.68 14.36
N GLU A 19 -42.80 10.84 14.19
CA GLU A 19 -42.58 11.48 12.88
C GLU A 19 -41.91 10.55 11.85
N GLU A 20 -40.83 9.87 12.24
CA GLU A 20 -40.12 8.96 11.32
C GLU A 20 -40.87 7.63 11.10
N THR A 21 -41.57 7.12 12.11
CA THR A 21 -42.37 5.89 11.99
C THR A 21 -43.62 6.11 11.13
N GLU A 22 -44.29 7.27 11.26
CA GLU A 22 -45.41 7.66 10.40
C GLU A 22 -44.96 7.83 8.94
N TRP A 23 -43.80 8.46 8.70
CA TRP A 23 -43.21 8.54 7.36
C TRP A 23 -42.86 7.16 6.80
N MET A 24 -42.24 6.28 7.59
CA MET A 24 -41.88 4.91 7.20
C MET A 24 -43.13 4.03 6.92
N ALA A 25 -44.22 4.24 7.67
CA ALA A 25 -45.48 3.53 7.47
C ALA A 25 -46.30 4.03 6.27
N ALA A 26 -46.08 5.29 5.83
CA ALA A 26 -46.81 5.89 4.73
C ALA A 26 -46.50 5.26 3.35
N ASP A 27 -45.33 4.65 3.17
CA ASP A 27 -44.97 3.94 1.93
C ASP A 27 -44.08 2.71 2.19
N PRO A 28 -44.39 1.53 1.59
CA PRO A 28 -43.52 0.36 1.75
C PRO A 28 -42.10 0.55 1.23
N GLY A 29 -41.89 1.45 0.25
CA GLY A 29 -40.55 1.79 -0.25
C GLY A 29 -39.72 2.56 0.78
N HIS A 30 -40.34 3.42 1.60
CA HIS A 30 -39.67 4.05 2.74
C HIS A 30 -39.18 3.00 3.74
N LYS A 31 -39.99 1.98 4.06
CA LYS A 31 -39.57 0.88 4.93
C LYS A 31 -38.43 0.06 4.28
N SER A 32 -38.58 -0.35 3.02
CA SER A 32 -37.52 -1.09 2.31
C SER A 32 -36.19 -0.32 2.28
N LEU A 33 -36.21 1.02 2.16
CA LEU A 33 -35.00 1.84 2.26
C LEU A 33 -34.33 1.73 3.64
N ILE A 34 -35.09 1.86 4.74
CA ILE A 34 -34.54 1.76 6.11
C ILE A 34 -34.03 0.34 6.37
N ASP A 35 -34.83 -0.69 6.05
CA ASP A 35 -34.46 -2.11 6.17
C ASP A 35 -33.17 -2.41 5.36
N LEU A 36 -33.04 -1.87 4.14
CA LEU A 36 -31.89 -2.06 3.27
C LEU A 36 -30.62 -1.36 3.80
N LEU A 37 -30.72 -0.10 4.20
CA LEU A 37 -29.59 0.65 4.76
C LEU A 37 -29.09 0.01 6.05
N HIS A 38 -30.01 -0.49 6.90
CA HIS A 38 -29.67 -1.30 8.06
C HIS A 38 -28.95 -2.58 7.65
N LYS A 39 -29.53 -3.45 6.79
CA LYS A 39 -28.91 -4.69 6.26
C LYS A 39 -27.47 -4.46 5.76
N ILE A 40 -27.25 -3.37 5.02
CA ILE A 40 -25.94 -2.98 4.49
C ILE A 40 -24.98 -2.60 5.63
N ALA A 41 -25.38 -1.69 6.52
CA ALA A 41 -24.54 -1.26 7.64
C ALA A 41 -24.15 -2.45 8.54
N ASP A 42 -25.10 -3.35 8.77
CA ASP A 42 -24.90 -4.57 9.55
C ASP A 42 -23.90 -5.54 8.90
N ALA A 43 -23.95 -5.71 7.58
CA ALA A 43 -22.98 -6.51 6.84
C ALA A 43 -21.58 -5.87 6.78
N VAL A 44 -21.51 -4.54 6.60
CA VAL A 44 -20.24 -3.77 6.57
C VAL A 44 -19.55 -3.82 7.94
N ARG A 45 -20.30 -3.63 9.04
CA ARG A 45 -19.80 -3.83 10.42
C ARG A 45 -19.33 -5.27 10.66
N ARG A 46 -20.11 -6.28 10.24
CA ARG A 46 -19.70 -7.71 10.32
C ARG A 46 -18.46 -8.06 9.50
N ALA A 47 -18.16 -7.30 8.44
CA ALA A 47 -16.95 -7.48 7.63
C ALA A 47 -15.70 -6.82 8.26
N GLY A 48 -15.81 -6.20 9.44
CA GLY A 48 -14.71 -5.48 10.09
C GLY A 48 -14.40 -4.11 9.46
N ILE A 49 -15.35 -3.55 8.71
CA ILE A 49 -15.20 -2.27 8.01
C ILE A 49 -15.90 -1.16 8.80
N VAL A 50 -15.20 -0.06 9.02
CA VAL A 50 -15.71 1.13 9.72
C VAL A 50 -16.70 1.88 8.81
N ILE A 51 -17.87 2.23 9.34
CA ILE A 51 -18.84 3.13 8.70
C ILE A 51 -18.56 4.56 9.15
N SER A 52 -18.74 5.53 8.26
CA SER A 52 -18.63 6.95 8.60
C SER A 52 -19.64 7.34 9.69
N PRO A 53 -19.22 8.03 10.77
CA PRO A 53 -20.13 8.38 11.87
C PRO A 53 -21.26 9.32 11.42
N GLY A 54 -21.07 10.08 10.33
CA GLY A 54 -22.15 10.85 9.72
C GLY A 54 -21.77 11.40 8.35
N TYR A 55 -22.61 11.17 7.33
CA TYR A 55 -22.35 11.59 5.95
C TYR A 55 -23.61 12.15 5.25
N SER A 56 -23.44 13.28 4.55
CA SER A 56 -24.48 13.95 3.76
C SER A 56 -25.76 14.32 4.54
N PHE A 57 -26.83 13.52 4.42
CA PHE A 57 -28.13 13.72 5.08
C PHE A 57 -28.60 12.49 5.87
N LEU A 58 -27.86 11.38 5.86
CA LEU A 58 -28.22 10.21 6.68
C LEU A 58 -28.24 10.49 8.20
N PRO A 59 -27.36 11.35 8.76
CA PRO A 59 -27.44 11.82 10.15
C PRO A 59 -28.76 12.46 10.54
N ASP A 60 -29.57 12.92 9.58
CA ASP A 60 -30.81 13.62 9.85
C ASP A 60 -31.99 12.68 10.13
N SER A 61 -31.77 11.35 10.19
CA SER A 61 -32.76 10.34 10.60
C SER A 61 -32.35 9.64 11.90
N TYR A 62 -33.28 9.60 12.85
CA TYR A 62 -33.17 8.91 14.12
C TYR A 62 -33.30 7.40 13.94
N LEU A 63 -34.14 6.92 13.01
CA LEU A 63 -34.20 5.49 12.67
C LEU A 63 -32.85 4.99 12.12
N LEU A 64 -32.15 5.78 11.30
CA LEU A 64 -30.81 5.43 10.81
C LEU A 64 -29.73 5.50 11.91
N TYR A 65 -29.89 6.35 12.92
CA TYR A 65 -29.03 6.37 14.11
C TYR A 65 -29.25 5.13 14.99
N GLU A 66 -30.51 4.81 15.30
CA GLU A 66 -30.89 3.66 16.12
C GLU A 66 -30.50 2.32 15.48
N ASN A 67 -30.61 2.21 14.14
CA ASN A 67 -30.17 1.04 13.37
C ASN A 67 -28.66 1.03 13.04
N GLY A 68 -27.88 1.97 13.61
CA GLY A 68 -26.42 2.04 13.51
C GLY A 68 -25.89 2.27 12.08
N VAL A 69 -26.66 2.95 11.23
CA VAL A 69 -26.26 3.40 9.88
C VAL A 69 -25.51 4.74 9.97
N THR A 70 -25.82 5.54 11.00
CA THR A 70 -25.10 6.75 11.42
C THR A 70 -24.82 6.65 12.93
N SER A 71 -23.83 7.40 13.42
CA SER A 71 -23.49 7.50 14.85
C SER A 71 -23.69 8.91 15.42
N VAL A 72 -24.13 9.87 14.60
CA VAL A 72 -24.61 11.18 15.04
C VAL A 72 -26.06 11.06 15.50
N ASP A 73 -26.35 11.51 16.73
CA ASP A 73 -27.72 11.64 17.25
C ASP A 73 -28.39 12.93 16.70
N PRO A 74 -29.44 12.84 15.87
CA PRO A 74 -30.13 14.02 15.33
C PRO A 74 -30.86 14.85 16.37
N ILE A 75 -31.21 14.28 17.53
CA ILE A 75 -31.94 14.97 18.60
C ILE A 75 -30.97 15.78 19.47
N GLU A 76 -29.79 15.24 19.80
CA GLU A 76 -28.72 15.99 20.45
C GLU A 76 -28.29 17.19 19.59
N TRP A 77 -28.06 16.95 18.29
CA TRP A 77 -27.53 17.97 17.38
C TRP A 77 -28.58 18.86 16.72
N ASN A 78 -29.86 18.63 17.02
CA ASN A 78 -31.03 19.34 16.47
C ASN A 78 -31.03 19.33 14.92
N LEU A 79 -30.82 18.15 14.32
CA LEU A 79 -30.88 17.90 12.88
C LEU A 79 -32.34 17.62 12.45
N PRO A 80 -32.87 18.31 11.42
CA PRO A 80 -34.29 18.23 11.06
C PRO A 80 -34.57 17.05 10.12
N PHE A 81 -35.48 16.15 10.51
CA PHE A 81 -35.93 15.04 9.65
C PHE A 81 -36.48 15.52 8.30
N SER A 82 -37.07 16.71 8.26
CA SER A 82 -37.52 17.34 7.01
C SER A 82 -36.39 17.56 5.99
N ARG A 83 -35.10 17.54 6.35
CA ARG A 83 -33.99 17.53 5.39
C ARG A 83 -33.79 16.11 4.82
N PHE A 84 -33.79 15.07 5.65
CA PHE A 84 -33.81 13.67 5.20
C PHE A 84 -34.94 13.40 4.21
N THR A 85 -36.19 13.73 4.56
CA THR A 85 -37.37 13.45 3.70
C THR A 85 -37.48 14.34 2.45
N ARG A 86 -36.72 15.45 2.38
CA ARG A 86 -36.54 16.21 1.13
C ARG A 86 -35.43 15.65 0.24
N SER A 87 -34.47 14.93 0.81
CA SER A 87 -33.38 14.25 0.08
C SER A 87 -33.73 12.82 -0.34
N VAL A 88 -34.70 12.17 0.32
CA VAL A 88 -35.27 10.88 -0.08
C VAL A 88 -36.52 11.10 -0.91
N HIS A 89 -36.38 10.99 -2.23
CA HIS A 89 -37.48 11.03 -3.20
C HIS A 89 -37.26 9.97 -4.29
N ASP A 90 -38.26 9.72 -5.14
CA ASP A 90 -38.13 8.78 -6.26
C ASP A 90 -36.97 9.19 -7.18
N GLY A 91 -36.07 8.26 -7.48
CA GLY A 91 -34.82 8.48 -8.23
C GLY A 91 -33.68 9.17 -7.45
N ALA A 92 -33.81 9.42 -6.15
CA ALA A 92 -32.78 10.12 -5.36
C ALA A 92 -31.47 9.31 -5.21
N VAL A 93 -30.34 10.02 -5.13
CA VAL A 93 -29.03 9.43 -4.84
C VAL A 93 -28.81 9.36 -3.32
N ILE A 94 -28.77 8.15 -2.77
CA ILE A 94 -28.54 7.87 -1.35
C ILE A 94 -27.07 7.49 -1.14
N PRO A 95 -26.24 8.32 -0.50
CA PRO A 95 -24.82 8.04 -0.33
C PRO A 95 -24.54 7.27 0.98
N PHE A 96 -23.74 6.22 0.90
CA PHE A 96 -23.26 5.44 2.04
C PHE A 96 -21.73 5.44 2.09
N GLU A 97 -21.12 5.98 3.16
CA GLU A 97 -19.67 6.11 3.28
C GLU A 97 -19.08 5.13 4.32
N ALA A 98 -18.06 4.37 3.90
CA ALA A 98 -17.37 3.38 4.74
C ALA A 98 -15.90 3.17 4.30
N GLY A 99 -15.15 2.42 5.09
CA GLY A 99 -13.75 2.07 4.84
C GLY A 99 -13.50 1.16 3.63
N THR A 100 -12.23 0.85 3.38
CA THR A 100 -11.76 0.08 2.22
C THR A 100 -12.40 -1.30 2.15
N GLY A 101 -12.88 -1.66 0.95
CA GLY A 101 -13.54 -2.93 0.68
C GLY A 101 -15.07 -2.92 0.86
N CYS A 102 -15.66 -1.80 1.32
CA CYS A 102 -17.12 -1.71 1.52
C CYS A 102 -17.93 -2.05 0.26
N LEU A 103 -17.44 -1.71 -0.94
CA LEU A 103 -18.10 -2.00 -2.21
C LEU A 103 -18.38 -3.49 -2.43
N GLU A 104 -17.40 -4.36 -2.15
CA GLU A 104 -17.56 -5.81 -2.32
C GLU A 104 -18.56 -6.41 -1.33
N VAL A 105 -18.60 -5.87 -0.10
CA VAL A 105 -19.59 -6.25 0.91
C VAL A 105 -20.99 -5.82 0.48
N VAL A 106 -21.15 -4.59 -0.03
CA VAL A 106 -22.42 -4.09 -0.58
C VAL A 106 -22.89 -4.94 -1.75
N ARG A 107 -22.02 -5.22 -2.73
CA ARG A 107 -22.34 -6.11 -3.87
C ARG A 107 -22.86 -7.47 -3.40
N LYS A 108 -22.28 -8.03 -2.33
CA LYS A 108 -22.74 -9.29 -1.73
C LYS A 108 -24.07 -9.17 -0.98
N VAL A 109 -24.39 -8.04 -0.35
CA VAL A 109 -25.72 -7.81 0.24
C VAL A 109 -26.78 -7.69 -0.86
N LEU A 110 -26.53 -6.84 -1.86
CA LEU A 110 -27.48 -6.52 -2.92
C LEU A 110 -27.80 -7.71 -3.84
N SER A 111 -26.84 -8.60 -4.09
CA SER A 111 -27.05 -9.83 -4.87
C SER A 111 -27.91 -10.90 -4.17
N ASN A 112 -28.34 -10.66 -2.92
CA ASN A 112 -29.20 -11.55 -2.14
C ASN A 112 -30.52 -10.87 -1.71
N SER A 113 -30.98 -9.84 -2.42
CA SER A 113 -32.27 -9.17 -2.18
C SER A 113 -33.39 -9.77 -3.04
N GLU A 114 -34.50 -10.16 -2.41
CA GLU A 114 -35.66 -10.77 -3.07
C GLU A 114 -36.85 -9.79 -3.26
N ASP A 115 -36.90 -8.69 -2.49
CA ASP A 115 -37.98 -7.69 -2.51
C ASP A 115 -37.69 -6.48 -3.42
N GLU A 116 -36.51 -6.44 -4.05
CA GLU A 116 -35.99 -5.33 -4.83
C GLU A 116 -35.33 -5.76 -6.14
N THR A 117 -35.64 -5.08 -7.26
CA THR A 117 -34.82 -5.20 -8.49
C THR A 117 -33.61 -4.28 -8.37
N ILE A 118 -32.40 -4.83 -8.52
CA ILE A 118 -31.14 -4.10 -8.35
C ILE A 118 -30.27 -4.24 -9.60
N SER A 119 -29.65 -3.14 -10.05
CA SER A 119 -28.64 -3.12 -11.10
C SER A 119 -27.47 -2.20 -10.73
N GLU A 120 -26.23 -2.62 -10.99
CA GLU A 120 -25.08 -1.72 -10.90
C GLU A 120 -24.98 -0.91 -12.19
N ILE A 121 -25.12 0.42 -12.10
CA ILE A 121 -25.18 1.35 -13.23
C ILE A 121 -23.77 1.70 -13.69
N GLU A 122 -22.92 2.04 -12.72
CA GLU A 122 -21.48 2.23 -12.84
C GLU A 122 -20.82 1.78 -11.52
N PRO A 123 -19.50 1.51 -11.47
CA PRO A 123 -18.85 0.95 -10.28
C PRO A 123 -19.14 1.74 -8.98
N GLY A 124 -19.90 1.13 -8.07
CA GLY A 124 -20.32 1.75 -6.81
C GLY A 124 -21.63 2.53 -6.83
N TYR A 125 -22.37 2.56 -7.94
CA TYR A 125 -23.73 3.11 -8.02
C TYR A 125 -24.73 2.03 -8.39
N PHE A 126 -25.66 1.75 -7.49
CA PHE A 126 -26.68 0.72 -7.66
C PHE A 126 -28.05 1.38 -7.84
N GLY A 127 -28.67 1.20 -9.00
CA GLY A 127 -30.09 1.46 -9.19
C GLY A 127 -30.89 0.40 -8.45
N ILE A 128 -31.82 0.81 -7.60
CA ILE A 128 -32.64 -0.09 -6.77
C ILE A 128 -34.10 0.29 -6.95
N THR A 129 -34.95 -0.69 -7.27
CA THR A 129 -36.40 -0.52 -7.45
C THR A 129 -37.15 -1.39 -6.44
N PHE A 130 -37.91 -0.75 -5.55
CA PHE A 130 -38.67 -1.40 -4.48
C PHE A 130 -40.01 -1.91 -5.02
N HIS A 131 -40.19 -3.24 -5.11
CA HIS A 131 -41.37 -3.82 -5.77
C HIS A 131 -42.72 -3.46 -5.13
N ARG A 132 -42.72 -3.06 -3.85
CA ARG A 132 -43.92 -2.70 -3.09
C ARG A 132 -44.08 -1.18 -2.87
N GLY A 133 -43.11 -0.36 -3.31
CA GLY A 133 -43.11 1.08 -3.14
C GLY A 133 -44.15 1.78 -4.04
N LYS A 134 -44.80 2.82 -3.51
CA LYS A 134 -45.80 3.63 -4.23
C LYS A 134 -45.34 5.08 -4.38
N LEU A 135 -44.78 5.65 -3.30
CA LEU A 135 -44.17 6.97 -3.27
C LEU A 135 -42.66 6.90 -3.58
N LEU A 136 -41.94 6.00 -2.93
CA LEU A 136 -40.52 5.73 -3.22
C LEU A 136 -40.39 4.42 -3.99
N LYS A 137 -40.38 4.50 -5.32
CA LYS A 137 -40.30 3.32 -6.20
C LYS A 137 -38.85 2.96 -6.49
N SER A 138 -37.99 3.95 -6.61
CA SER A 138 -36.61 3.80 -7.06
C SER A 138 -35.64 4.75 -6.35
N ILE A 139 -34.39 4.33 -6.22
CA ILE A 139 -33.25 5.16 -5.77
C ILE A 139 -31.98 4.78 -6.53
N GLN A 140 -30.92 5.57 -6.35
CA GLN A 140 -29.55 5.19 -6.65
C GLN A 140 -28.73 5.14 -5.34
N LEU A 141 -28.34 3.96 -4.89
CA LEU A 141 -27.41 3.80 -3.77
C LEU A 141 -25.98 4.04 -4.25
N LYS A 142 -25.33 5.10 -3.75
CA LYS A 142 -23.93 5.43 -4.05
C LYS A 142 -23.01 5.02 -2.90
N ILE A 143 -22.08 4.12 -3.17
CA ILE A 143 -21.06 3.71 -2.20
C ILE A 143 -19.84 4.62 -2.30
N VAL A 144 -19.43 5.18 -1.16
CA VAL A 144 -18.27 6.07 -1.03
C VAL A 144 -17.23 5.36 -0.16
N THR A 145 -16.15 4.88 -0.76
CA THR A 145 -15.02 4.33 -0.01
C THR A 145 -14.11 5.45 0.46
N TYR A 146 -13.88 5.56 1.76
CA TYR A 146 -12.97 6.56 2.35
C TYR A 146 -11.96 5.90 3.29
N SER A 147 -10.76 5.63 2.78
CA SER A 147 -9.71 4.85 3.47
C SER A 147 -9.21 5.45 4.78
N ALA A 148 -9.40 6.75 5.02
CA ALA A 148 -9.12 7.36 6.32
C ALA A 148 -10.03 6.83 7.45
N LEU A 149 -11.11 6.11 7.13
CA LEU A 149 -11.90 5.36 8.12
C LEU A 149 -11.18 4.10 8.61
N ASP A 150 -10.27 3.50 7.82
CA ASP A 150 -9.66 2.19 8.09
C ASP A 150 -8.80 2.19 9.36
N GLN A 151 -8.26 3.34 9.75
CA GLN A 151 -7.54 3.48 11.02
C GLN A 151 -8.45 3.21 12.23
N PHE A 152 -9.75 3.51 12.15
CA PHE A 152 -10.68 3.56 13.29
C PHE A 152 -11.33 2.23 13.68
N GLN A 153 -10.77 1.08 13.28
CA GLN A 153 -11.33 -0.27 13.52
C GLN A 153 -11.81 -0.53 14.97
N SER A 154 -11.19 0.09 15.98
CA SER A 154 -11.63 0.00 17.39
C SER A 154 -13.08 0.46 17.62
N THR A 155 -13.55 1.45 16.86
CA THR A 155 -14.91 2.02 16.98
C THR A 155 -16.01 1.05 16.60
N ILE A 156 -15.71 -0.02 15.85
CA ILE A 156 -16.67 -1.08 15.50
C ILE A 156 -17.14 -1.82 16.76
N CYS A 157 -16.27 -1.94 17.77
CA CYS A 157 -16.59 -2.60 19.05
C CYS A 157 -16.80 -1.62 20.21
N GLN A 158 -16.21 -0.42 20.15
CA GLN A 158 -16.24 0.57 21.24
C GLN A 158 -17.23 1.72 21.01
N GLY A 159 -17.76 1.87 19.80
CA GLY A 159 -18.49 3.06 19.37
C GLY A 159 -17.56 4.25 19.09
N TRP A 160 -18.16 5.41 18.83
CA TRP A 160 -17.45 6.69 18.72
C TRP A 160 -17.52 7.41 20.05
N HIS A 161 -16.37 7.91 20.52
CA HIS A 161 -16.30 8.55 21.83
C HIS A 161 -16.69 10.04 21.79
N PRO A 162 -17.30 10.58 22.87
CA PRO A 162 -17.51 12.02 23.00
C PRO A 162 -16.18 12.77 23.20
N LEU A 163 -16.21 14.07 22.90
CA LEU A 163 -15.10 14.98 23.18
C LEU A 163 -14.94 15.19 24.69
N ASP A 164 -13.78 14.82 25.21
CA ASP A 164 -13.35 15.16 26.56
C ASP A 164 -12.56 16.49 26.59
N ASN A 165 -12.60 17.17 27.75
CA ASN A 165 -11.89 18.44 28.02
C ASN A 165 -10.39 18.37 27.69
N ASP A 166 -9.84 17.18 27.84
CA ASP A 166 -8.41 16.85 27.85
C ASP A 166 -7.88 16.71 26.41
N THR A 167 -8.73 16.23 25.51
CA THR A 167 -8.59 16.27 24.04
C THR A 167 -8.91 17.66 23.50
N LEU A 168 -9.94 18.34 24.01
CA LEU A 168 -10.28 19.72 23.66
C LEU A 168 -9.11 20.68 23.95
N GLN A 169 -8.38 20.48 25.04
CA GLN A 169 -7.21 21.29 25.36
C GLN A 169 -6.08 21.14 24.32
N LEU A 170 -5.90 19.95 23.73
CA LEU A 170 -4.95 19.75 22.64
C LEU A 170 -5.39 20.47 21.35
N PHE A 171 -6.69 20.49 21.05
CA PHE A 171 -7.25 21.31 19.98
C PHE A 171 -6.99 22.80 20.23
N ARG A 172 -7.29 23.34 21.42
CA ARG A 172 -7.01 24.75 21.80
C ARG A 172 -5.54 25.15 21.61
N MET A 173 -4.60 24.25 21.92
CA MET A 173 -3.17 24.50 21.72
C MET A 173 -2.73 24.39 20.24
N GLY A 174 -3.62 24.01 19.33
CA GLY A 174 -3.30 23.69 17.93
C GLY A 174 -2.35 22.50 17.77
N LYS A 175 -2.34 21.56 18.73
CA LYS A 175 -1.49 20.34 18.72
C LYS A 175 -2.11 19.22 17.88
N THR A 176 -2.57 19.55 16.68
CA THR A 176 -3.38 18.68 15.80
C THR A 176 -2.60 18.10 14.61
N ASP A 177 -1.26 18.08 14.68
CA ASP A 177 -0.40 17.39 13.72
C ASP A 177 -0.89 15.97 13.42
N GLY A 178 -1.06 15.62 12.15
CA GLY A 178 -1.60 14.32 11.70
C GLY A 178 -3.06 14.04 12.07
N THR A 179 -3.81 15.04 12.53
CA THR A 179 -5.26 14.93 12.81
C THR A 179 -6.04 15.30 11.57
N ILE A 180 -6.69 14.30 10.95
CA ILE A 180 -7.50 14.53 9.75
C ILE A 180 -8.52 15.66 9.96
N PHE A 181 -8.70 16.49 8.92
CA PHE A 181 -9.49 17.74 8.92
C PHE A 181 -8.92 18.89 9.77
N PHE A 182 -7.89 18.68 10.61
CA PHE A 182 -7.32 19.71 11.49
C PHE A 182 -5.78 19.84 11.42
N GLU A 183 -5.15 19.25 10.40
CA GLU A 183 -3.69 19.16 10.27
C GLU A 183 -2.99 20.40 9.67
N SER A 184 -3.72 21.26 8.94
CA SER A 184 -3.13 22.43 8.26
C SER A 184 -2.63 23.49 9.24
N ASP A 185 -1.63 24.28 8.83
CA ASP A 185 -1.08 25.35 9.67
C ASP A 185 -2.13 26.44 9.94
N ILE A 186 -2.90 26.84 8.91
CA ILE A 186 -4.01 27.82 9.04
C ILE A 186 -5.07 27.32 10.04
N MET A 187 -5.46 26.04 10.01
CA MET A 187 -6.40 25.51 11.01
C MET A 187 -5.77 25.47 12.41
N ARG A 188 -4.46 25.20 12.52
CA ARG A 188 -3.72 25.24 13.79
C ARG A 188 -3.51 26.66 14.33
N GLU A 189 -3.58 27.68 13.49
CA GLU A 189 -3.64 29.10 13.89
C GLU A 189 -5.07 29.44 14.34
N TRP A 190 -6.07 29.15 13.51
CA TRP A 190 -7.49 29.35 13.84
C TRP A 190 -7.91 28.68 15.16
N LEU A 191 -7.44 27.47 15.43
CA LEU A 191 -7.72 26.76 16.68
C LEU A 191 -7.20 27.50 17.93
N LYS A 192 -6.07 28.23 17.81
CA LYS A 192 -5.49 29.03 18.89
C LYS A 192 -6.20 30.38 19.02
N GLU A 193 -6.54 31.01 17.90
CA GLU A 193 -7.20 32.32 17.86
C GLU A 193 -8.70 32.26 18.20
N PHE A 194 -9.34 31.10 18.01
CA PHE A 194 -10.75 30.87 18.27
C PHE A 194 -11.03 30.22 19.64
N GLU A 195 -10.01 29.66 20.29
CA GLU A 195 -10.07 28.95 21.59
C GLU A 195 -11.34 28.09 21.75
N PRO A 196 -11.50 26.99 20.98
CA PRO A 196 -12.74 26.21 20.96
C PRO A 196 -13.13 25.73 22.36
N GLU A 197 -14.42 25.84 22.71
CA GLU A 197 -14.95 25.48 24.04
C GLU A 197 -15.81 24.22 24.02
N SER A 198 -16.17 23.72 22.84
CA SER A 198 -17.13 22.62 22.69
C SER A 198 -16.90 21.82 21.41
N MET A 199 -17.57 20.67 21.31
CA MET A 199 -17.65 19.91 20.06
C MET A 199 -18.31 20.73 18.94
N ALA A 200 -19.27 21.61 19.27
CA ALA A 200 -19.93 22.46 18.29
C ALA A 200 -18.97 23.51 17.68
N ASP A 201 -18.02 24.03 18.46
CA ASP A 201 -16.97 24.93 17.95
C ASP A 201 -16.06 24.22 16.94
N LEU A 202 -15.66 22.97 17.22
CA LEU A 202 -14.85 22.18 16.28
C LEU A 202 -15.62 21.85 15.00
N VAL A 203 -16.91 21.50 15.12
CA VAL A 203 -17.81 21.30 13.96
C VAL A 203 -17.97 22.58 13.14
N LEU A 204 -18.06 23.74 13.79
CA LEU A 204 -18.17 25.04 13.15
C LEU A 204 -16.91 25.42 12.37
N LEU A 205 -15.73 25.29 13.00
CA LEU A 205 -14.44 25.52 12.35
C LEU A 205 -14.26 24.61 11.11
N ASN A 206 -14.56 23.33 11.25
CA ASN A 206 -14.53 22.35 10.16
C ASN A 206 -15.52 22.71 9.02
N ALA A 207 -16.70 23.23 9.36
CA ALA A 207 -17.70 23.66 8.39
C ALA A 207 -17.31 24.92 7.61
N ILE A 208 -16.59 25.87 8.21
CA ILE A 208 -16.16 27.12 7.55
C ILE A 208 -14.77 27.03 6.89
N TYR A 209 -13.94 26.05 7.26
CA TYR A 209 -12.69 25.72 6.60
C TYR A 209 -12.93 25.01 5.25
N TRP A 210 -13.61 25.71 4.34
CA TRP A 210 -13.95 25.24 2.99
C TRP A 210 -13.86 26.41 2.01
N PRO A 211 -13.38 26.22 0.77
CA PRO A 211 -13.32 27.27 -0.24
C PRO A 211 -14.66 28.02 -0.38
N GLY A 212 -14.61 29.36 -0.29
CA GLY A 212 -15.79 30.23 -0.31
C GLY A 212 -16.50 30.43 1.05
N ARG A 213 -16.01 29.83 2.15
CA ARG A 213 -16.50 30.11 3.52
C ARG A 213 -15.41 30.56 4.50
N THR A 214 -14.14 30.51 4.12
CA THR A 214 -13.01 30.86 5.00
C THR A 214 -13.01 32.32 5.46
N GLU A 215 -13.53 33.23 4.62
CA GLU A 215 -13.70 34.66 4.93
C GLU A 215 -14.62 34.93 6.13
N LEU A 216 -15.48 33.95 6.49
CA LEU A 216 -16.38 34.06 7.64
C LEU A 216 -15.67 33.90 8.99
N PHE A 217 -14.43 33.40 9.03
CA PHE A 217 -13.69 33.11 10.27
C PHE A 217 -13.62 34.34 11.19
N GLU A 218 -13.15 35.48 10.70
CA GLU A 218 -13.05 36.71 11.49
C GLU A 218 -14.41 37.15 12.05
N THR A 219 -15.46 37.13 11.22
CA THR A 219 -16.82 37.50 11.61
C THR A 219 -17.33 36.60 12.74
N ILE A 220 -17.02 35.30 12.70
CA ILE A 220 -17.44 34.32 13.71
C ILE A 220 -16.57 34.43 14.97
N ARG A 221 -15.27 34.70 14.84
CA ARG A 221 -14.33 34.94 15.94
C ARG A 221 -14.69 36.19 16.74
N GLU A 222 -15.00 37.28 16.04
CA GLU A 222 -15.55 38.50 16.66
C GLU A 222 -16.90 38.24 17.32
N ALA A 223 -17.83 37.57 16.63
CA ALA A 223 -19.15 37.23 17.19
C ALA A 223 -19.04 36.35 18.45
N LYS A 224 -18.11 35.39 18.50
CA LYS A 224 -17.82 34.59 19.70
C LYS A 224 -17.34 35.47 20.86
N SER A 225 -16.38 36.37 20.63
CA SER A 225 -15.90 37.29 21.68
C SER A 225 -17.02 38.19 22.25
N GLN A 226 -17.97 38.59 21.39
CA GLN A 226 -19.10 39.45 21.75
C GLN A 226 -20.32 38.68 22.32
N ALA A 227 -20.38 37.36 22.13
CA ALA A 227 -21.51 36.52 22.57
C ALA A 227 -21.78 36.58 24.08
N SER A 228 -20.76 36.94 24.87
CA SER A 228 -20.85 37.25 26.30
C SER A 228 -21.89 38.32 26.67
N LYS A 229 -22.41 39.09 25.69
CA LYS A 229 -23.40 40.18 25.89
C LYS A 229 -24.72 40.01 25.15
N VAL A 230 -24.94 38.93 24.38
CA VAL A 230 -26.08 38.84 23.44
C VAL A 230 -27.09 37.76 23.84
N THR A 231 -28.37 38.12 23.88
CA THR A 231 -29.50 37.23 24.19
C THR A 231 -29.70 36.14 23.14
N ARG A 232 -30.24 34.98 23.57
CA ARG A 232 -30.54 33.77 22.76
C ARG A 232 -30.97 34.09 21.32
N ASN A 233 -30.02 33.98 20.39
CA ASN A 233 -30.25 34.15 18.97
C ASN A 233 -30.59 32.79 18.30
N LYS A 234 -31.14 32.81 17.09
CA LYS A 234 -31.67 31.61 16.39
C LYS A 234 -30.60 30.58 16.00
N PHE A 235 -29.32 30.99 15.97
CA PHE A 235 -28.19 30.19 15.48
C PHE A 235 -27.11 30.09 16.57
N MET A 236 -27.45 29.50 17.73
CA MET A 236 -26.54 29.38 18.88
C MET A 236 -25.30 28.53 18.57
N ASP A 237 -25.42 27.57 17.65
CA ASP A 237 -24.37 26.65 17.20
C ASP A 237 -23.42 27.26 16.14
N SER A 238 -23.62 28.54 15.81
CA SER A 238 -22.77 29.30 14.88
C SER A 238 -22.77 30.80 15.20
N TYR A 239 -22.86 31.16 16.49
CA TYR A 239 -22.73 32.53 17.02
C TYR A 239 -23.64 33.59 16.36
N GLY A 240 -24.82 33.19 15.90
CA GLY A 240 -25.78 34.07 15.22
C GLY A 240 -25.59 34.21 13.71
N ILE A 241 -24.60 33.54 13.12
CA ILE A 241 -24.26 33.61 11.69
C ILE A 241 -24.78 32.33 11.01
N PRO A 242 -25.55 32.40 9.90
CA PRO A 242 -26.15 31.23 9.28
C PRO A 242 -25.14 30.44 8.43
N ILE A 243 -24.64 29.32 8.96
CA ILE A 243 -23.64 28.44 8.32
C ILE A 243 -24.26 27.15 7.78
N TYR A 244 -25.23 26.59 8.50
CA TYR A 244 -25.76 25.26 8.25
C TYR A 244 -27.00 25.27 7.33
N GLN A 245 -27.18 24.25 6.50
CA GLN A 245 -28.37 24.10 5.60
C GLN A 245 -29.67 24.09 6.40
N GLU A 246 -29.61 23.47 7.56
CA GLU A 246 -30.66 23.25 8.55
C GLU A 246 -31.16 24.57 9.18
N GLN A 247 -30.39 25.67 9.08
CA GLN A 247 -30.70 26.97 9.68
C GLN A 247 -31.59 27.88 8.79
N ARG A 248 -31.83 27.53 7.51
CA ARG A 248 -32.67 28.33 6.59
C ARG A 248 -33.87 27.56 6.01
N LEU A 249 -34.94 28.31 5.73
CA LEU A 249 -36.18 27.81 5.11
C LEU A 249 -36.16 27.85 3.56
N LEU A 250 -35.13 28.42 2.93
CA LEU A 250 -35.09 28.68 1.49
C LEU A 250 -33.76 28.31 0.84
N GLN A 251 -33.82 28.12 -0.48
CA GLN A 251 -32.83 27.44 -1.32
C GLN A 251 -31.56 28.27 -1.55
N MET A 252 -30.42 27.83 -0.99
CA MET A 252 -29.08 28.23 -1.43
C MET A 252 -28.15 27.00 -1.41
N LYS A 253 -27.33 26.82 -2.45
CA LYS A 253 -26.48 25.61 -2.62
C LYS A 253 -25.19 25.60 -1.79
N GLU A 254 -24.89 26.68 -1.08
CA GLU A 254 -23.55 26.98 -0.52
C GLU A 254 -23.41 26.69 0.98
N LEU A 255 -24.51 26.41 1.68
CA LEU A 255 -24.53 26.17 3.12
C LEU A 255 -24.02 24.76 3.49
N ALA A 256 -23.43 24.65 4.68
CA ALA A 256 -22.81 23.43 5.18
C ALA A 256 -23.86 22.40 5.65
N PRO A 257 -23.83 21.14 5.20
CA PRO A 257 -24.67 20.07 5.77
C PRO A 257 -24.17 19.69 7.17
N LYS A 258 -24.88 20.10 8.23
CA LYS A 258 -24.38 20.00 9.61
C LYS A 258 -24.05 18.56 10.01
N GLY A 259 -24.92 17.61 9.68
CA GLY A 259 -24.74 16.18 9.95
C GLY A 259 -23.40 15.60 9.44
N HIS A 260 -22.92 16.06 8.28
CA HIS A 260 -21.63 15.63 7.72
C HIS A 260 -20.44 16.17 8.53
N PHE A 261 -20.47 17.45 8.91
CA PHE A 261 -19.38 18.06 9.67
C PHE A 261 -19.29 17.58 11.12
N ILE A 262 -20.42 17.19 11.73
CA ILE A 262 -20.40 16.45 13.01
C ILE A 262 -19.64 15.13 12.82
N GLY A 263 -20.00 14.33 11.81
CA GLY A 263 -19.31 13.09 11.48
C GLY A 263 -17.80 13.27 11.27
N ARG A 264 -17.38 14.21 10.41
CA ARG A 264 -15.94 14.52 10.19
C ARG A 264 -15.22 14.88 11.49
N THR A 265 -15.86 15.65 12.35
CA THR A 265 -15.26 16.10 13.61
C THR A 265 -15.17 14.98 14.64
N MET A 266 -16.13 14.04 14.68
CA MET A 266 -16.02 12.83 15.51
C MET A 266 -14.79 11.99 15.13
N MET A 267 -14.47 11.89 13.83
CA MET A 267 -13.26 11.21 13.37
C MET A 267 -11.97 11.91 13.83
N ALA A 268 -11.94 13.25 13.85
CA ALA A 268 -10.81 14.02 14.35
C ALA A 268 -10.62 13.87 15.88
N VAL A 269 -11.72 13.85 16.65
CA VAL A 269 -11.69 13.63 18.10
C VAL A 269 -11.19 12.22 18.44
N GLU A 270 -11.68 11.19 17.76
CA GLU A 270 -11.20 9.81 17.93
C GLU A 270 -9.71 9.67 17.55
N SER A 271 -9.26 10.34 16.49
CA SER A 271 -7.84 10.40 16.08
C SER A 271 -6.96 10.96 17.20
N MET A 272 -7.39 12.06 17.84
CA MET A 272 -6.65 12.68 18.95
C MET A 272 -6.69 11.87 20.25
N ARG A 273 -7.83 11.27 20.60
CA ARG A 273 -7.96 10.42 21.81
C ARG A 273 -6.98 9.24 21.81
N ARG A 274 -6.66 8.70 20.63
CA ARG A 274 -5.72 7.57 20.45
C ARG A 274 -4.27 7.85 20.84
N ARG A 275 -3.89 9.11 21.08
CA ARG A 275 -2.58 9.50 21.64
C ARG A 275 -2.45 9.24 23.16
N ARG A 276 -3.54 8.83 23.82
CA ARG A 276 -3.67 8.71 25.29
C ARG A 276 -3.74 7.26 25.79
N ARG A 277 -3.08 6.33 25.09
CA ARG A 277 -3.06 4.90 25.47
C ARG A 277 -2.25 4.67 26.74
N LYS A 278 -2.73 3.80 27.63
CA LYS A 278 -1.86 3.20 28.65
C LYS A 278 -0.84 2.29 27.98
N VAL A 279 0.27 2.01 28.64
CA VAL A 279 1.32 1.15 28.06
C VAL A 279 0.85 -0.30 27.87
N SER A 280 -0.20 -0.71 28.60
CA SER A 280 -0.99 -1.94 28.40
C SER A 280 -1.73 -2.02 27.06
N ASP A 281 -2.11 -0.87 26.48
CA ASP A 281 -3.00 -0.79 25.30
C ASP A 281 -2.19 -0.72 23.99
N ILE A 282 -0.88 -0.86 24.11
CA ILE A 282 0.10 -0.91 23.02
C ILE A 282 0.35 -2.38 22.72
N GLN A 283 0.27 -2.77 21.44
CA GLN A 283 0.61 -4.13 21.04
C GLN A 283 2.12 -4.37 21.23
N TRP A 284 2.49 -5.30 22.11
CA TRP A 284 3.88 -5.65 22.36
C TRP A 284 4.38 -6.65 21.30
N GLU A 285 5.20 -6.18 20.36
CA GLU A 285 5.82 -6.96 19.28
C GLU A 285 7.02 -7.78 19.81
N CYS A 286 6.84 -8.53 20.89
CA CYS A 286 7.89 -9.32 21.54
C CYS A 286 7.35 -10.60 22.20
N GLY A 287 8.27 -11.46 22.65
CA GLY A 287 7.89 -12.73 23.27
C GLY A 287 7.34 -12.56 24.69
N LYS A 288 6.39 -13.44 25.06
CA LYS A 288 5.66 -13.40 26.34
C LYS A 288 6.50 -13.53 27.61
N GLY A 289 7.71 -14.05 27.51
CA GLY A 289 8.65 -14.15 28.62
C GLY A 289 9.21 -12.80 29.09
N TRP A 290 9.00 -11.72 28.34
CA TRP A 290 9.36 -10.36 28.75
C TRP A 290 8.18 -9.52 29.26
N TRP A 291 6.95 -10.06 29.27
CA TRP A 291 5.77 -9.33 29.76
C TRP A 291 5.97 -8.76 31.18
N PRO A 292 6.52 -9.49 32.17
CA PRO A 292 6.78 -8.93 33.51
C PRO A 292 7.78 -7.76 33.55
N LEU A 293 8.70 -7.69 32.58
CA LEU A 293 9.64 -6.56 32.46
C LEU A 293 8.92 -5.32 31.91
N ILE A 294 7.97 -5.53 30.99
CA ILE A 294 7.16 -4.46 30.39
C ILE A 294 6.10 -3.97 31.36
N GLU A 295 5.49 -4.85 32.16
CA GLU A 295 4.51 -4.52 33.20
C GLU A 295 5.10 -3.56 34.25
N LYS A 296 6.32 -3.83 34.77
CA LYS A 296 7.04 -2.92 35.69
C LYS A 296 7.26 -1.52 35.08
N VAL A 297 7.57 -1.44 33.79
CA VAL A 297 7.74 -0.18 33.07
C VAL A 297 6.39 0.52 32.87
N ALA A 298 5.36 -0.23 32.46
CA ALA A 298 4.00 0.26 32.23
C ALA A 298 3.42 0.89 33.50
N GLU A 299 3.47 0.21 34.64
CA GLU A 299 3.05 0.76 35.94
C GLU A 299 3.75 2.06 36.29
N SER A 300 5.02 2.21 35.90
CA SER A 300 5.83 3.40 36.22
C SER A 300 5.49 4.58 35.31
N ILE A 301 5.30 4.33 34.01
CA ILE A 301 4.87 5.33 33.02
C ILE A 301 3.42 5.76 33.27
N ASP A 302 2.51 4.82 33.51
CA ASP A 302 1.09 5.10 33.78
C ASP A 302 0.93 5.96 35.04
N ARG A 303 1.63 5.64 36.14
CA ARG A 303 1.62 6.47 37.37
C ARG A 303 2.17 7.87 37.13
N PHE A 304 3.23 8.01 36.32
CA PHE A 304 3.74 9.34 35.94
C PHE A 304 2.71 10.13 35.14
N ASN A 305 2.10 9.51 34.14
CA ASN A 305 1.11 10.13 33.24
C ASN A 305 -0.20 10.50 33.95
N GLU A 306 -0.64 9.71 34.93
CA GLU A 306 -1.82 10.02 35.76
C GLU A 306 -1.61 11.24 36.65
N ALA A 307 -0.36 11.48 37.09
CA ALA A 307 0.04 12.66 37.86
C ALA A 307 0.32 13.90 36.98
N HIS A 308 0.99 13.74 35.83
CA HIS A 308 1.50 14.84 34.99
C HIS A 308 0.72 15.01 33.68
N ARG A 309 -0.60 15.23 33.78
CA ARG A 309 -1.54 15.23 32.63
C ARG A 309 -1.22 16.18 31.47
N ALA A 310 -0.39 17.19 31.68
CA ALA A 310 0.06 18.13 30.64
C ALA A 310 1.33 17.67 29.90
N GLU A 311 2.12 16.77 30.50
CA GLU A 311 3.43 16.30 30.03
C GLU A 311 3.41 14.77 29.94
N PHE A 312 2.70 14.26 28.95
CA PHE A 312 2.50 12.82 28.75
C PHE A 312 3.73 12.15 28.13
N ILE A 313 4.21 11.09 28.78
CA ILE A 313 5.20 10.14 28.25
C ILE A 313 4.53 9.29 27.18
N GLU A 314 4.76 9.62 25.91
CA GLU A 314 4.24 8.87 24.78
C GLU A 314 5.13 7.66 24.48
N VAL A 315 4.65 6.46 24.78
CA VAL A 315 5.23 5.21 24.27
C VAL A 315 4.60 4.88 22.92
N THR A 316 5.42 4.74 21.88
CA THR A 316 4.96 4.56 20.49
C THR A 316 5.11 3.13 19.98
N GLN A 317 6.05 2.35 20.52
CA GLN A 317 6.23 0.94 20.17
C GLN A 317 7.00 0.18 21.26
N ILE A 318 6.60 -1.06 21.54
CA ILE A 318 7.36 -2.00 22.37
C ILE A 318 7.63 -3.25 21.52
N LYS A 319 8.90 -3.61 21.32
CA LYS A 319 9.27 -4.71 20.43
C LYS A 319 10.57 -5.44 20.73
N GLN A 320 10.69 -6.62 20.15
CA GLN A 320 11.94 -7.36 19.99
C GLN A 320 12.84 -6.64 18.97
N LYS A 321 14.13 -6.47 19.30
CA LYS A 321 15.14 -6.04 18.34
C LYS A 321 16.49 -6.69 18.61
N SER A 322 16.92 -7.55 17.69
CA SER A 322 18.26 -8.15 17.67
C SER A 322 18.61 -9.01 18.89
N GLY A 323 17.60 -9.54 19.59
CA GLY A 323 17.74 -10.34 20.81
C GLY A 323 17.31 -9.62 22.10
N GLY A 324 17.20 -8.28 22.09
CA GLY A 324 16.77 -7.51 23.27
C GLY A 324 15.39 -6.88 23.12
N LEU A 325 14.78 -6.52 24.24
CA LEU A 325 13.62 -5.64 24.31
C LEU A 325 14.01 -4.21 23.87
N ARG A 326 13.08 -3.52 23.21
CA ARG A 326 13.15 -2.08 22.95
C ARG A 326 11.79 -1.45 23.20
N ILE A 327 11.81 -0.36 23.97
CA ILE A 327 10.66 0.51 24.23
C ILE A 327 11.01 1.83 23.54
N TYR A 328 10.09 2.35 22.72
CA TYR A 328 10.23 3.61 22.00
C TYR A 328 9.36 4.66 22.68
N HIS A 329 9.98 5.66 23.29
CA HIS A 329 9.33 6.59 24.21
C HIS A 329 9.77 8.06 23.97
N TYR A 330 8.86 8.99 24.19
CA TYR A 330 9.07 10.44 24.08
C TYR A 330 8.69 11.15 25.39
N ASN A 331 9.11 12.40 25.55
CA ASN A 331 8.84 13.27 26.71
C ASN A 331 9.17 12.64 28.09
N THR A 332 10.13 11.72 28.12
CA THR A 332 10.41 10.87 29.28
C THR A 332 11.44 11.52 30.20
N PRO A 333 11.15 11.71 31.50
CA PRO A 333 12.14 12.15 32.47
C PRO A 333 13.22 11.09 32.74
N ASP A 334 14.29 11.49 33.42
CA ASP A 334 15.49 10.67 33.56
C ASP A 334 15.31 9.47 34.50
N ASP A 335 14.47 9.59 35.53
CA ASP A 335 14.14 8.51 36.46
C ASP A 335 13.32 7.39 35.78
N ILE A 336 12.30 7.75 35.00
CA ILE A 336 11.52 6.79 34.21
C ILE A 336 12.39 6.16 33.10
N ARG A 337 13.33 6.91 32.50
CA ARG A 337 14.29 6.36 31.53
C ARG A 337 15.17 5.27 32.15
N LEU A 338 15.67 5.46 33.37
CA LEU A 338 16.44 4.43 34.07
C LEU A 338 15.65 3.12 34.26
N ILE A 339 14.34 3.19 34.57
CA ILE A 339 13.47 2.00 34.70
C ILE A 339 13.29 1.29 33.35
N ILE A 340 13.21 2.05 32.25
CA ILE A 340 13.17 1.49 30.88
C ILE A 340 14.50 0.80 30.54
N ASP A 341 15.64 1.42 30.85
CA ASP A 341 16.98 0.86 30.57
C ASP A 341 17.27 -0.40 31.41
N GLU A 342 16.81 -0.47 32.68
CA GLU A 342 16.84 -1.71 33.49
C GLU A 342 16.08 -2.86 32.80
N ALA A 343 14.85 -2.61 32.35
CA ALA A 343 14.02 -3.63 31.70
C ALA A 343 14.64 -4.09 30.36
N ILE A 344 15.22 -3.17 29.60
CA ILE A 344 15.99 -3.46 28.39
C ILE A 344 17.22 -4.32 28.72
N ALA A 345 17.98 -4.01 29.77
CA ALA A 345 19.14 -4.79 30.18
C ALA A 345 18.77 -6.21 30.65
N ALA A 346 17.70 -6.35 31.44
CA ALA A 346 17.20 -7.64 31.93
C ALA A 346 16.74 -8.58 30.80
N SER A 347 16.20 -8.02 29.71
CA SER A 347 15.68 -8.81 28.59
C SER A 347 16.72 -9.73 27.92
N TRP A 348 17.99 -9.33 27.87
CA TRP A 348 19.09 -10.12 27.28
C TRP A 348 19.43 -11.40 28.07
N ASN A 349 19.06 -11.44 29.36
CA ASN A 349 19.29 -12.58 30.24
C ASN A 349 18.00 -13.37 30.53
N THR A 350 16.91 -13.06 29.81
CA THR A 350 15.56 -13.60 30.05
C THR A 350 15.00 -14.21 28.76
N CYS A 351 14.56 -15.47 28.80
CA CYS A 351 13.99 -16.15 27.64
C CYS A 351 12.70 -15.46 27.16
N GLU A 352 12.69 -14.92 25.94
CA GLU A 352 11.53 -14.24 25.36
C GLU A 352 10.30 -15.16 25.23
N MET A 353 10.45 -16.48 25.20
CA MET A 353 9.31 -17.41 25.06
C MET A 353 8.67 -17.87 26.38
N CYS A 354 9.40 -17.84 27.51
CA CYS A 354 8.93 -18.42 28.78
C CYS A 354 9.35 -17.68 30.06
N GLY A 355 10.19 -16.65 30.00
CA GLY A 355 10.62 -15.88 31.17
C GLY A 355 11.70 -16.53 32.02
N SER A 356 12.13 -17.76 31.71
CA SER A 356 13.27 -18.39 32.37
C SER A 356 14.56 -17.57 32.16
N THR A 357 15.33 -17.38 33.21
CA THR A 357 16.69 -16.81 33.19
C THR A 357 17.79 -17.88 33.16
N ARG A 358 17.42 -19.18 33.16
CA ARG A 358 18.36 -20.30 33.15
C ARG A 358 18.71 -20.75 31.74
N ASN A 359 20.00 -20.94 31.48
CA ASN A 359 20.55 -21.41 30.20
C ASN A 359 20.00 -20.62 29.00
N VAL A 360 19.87 -19.30 29.19
CA VAL A 360 19.43 -18.34 28.16
C VAL A 360 20.61 -17.96 27.30
N THR A 361 20.44 -18.01 25.98
CA THR A 361 21.39 -17.47 25.01
C THR A 361 20.64 -16.73 23.90
N THR A 362 21.13 -15.54 23.55
CA THR A 362 20.73 -14.87 22.31
C THR A 362 21.23 -15.67 21.12
N ASP A 363 20.33 -16.06 20.25
CA ASP A 363 20.67 -16.67 18.97
C ASP A 363 21.48 -15.69 18.12
N THR A 364 22.61 -16.14 17.58
CA THR A 364 23.51 -15.30 16.77
C THR A 364 23.13 -15.31 15.30
N GLU A 365 22.40 -16.33 14.85
CA GLU A 365 22.11 -16.59 13.44
C GLU A 365 20.66 -16.24 13.07
N GLY A 366 20.44 -15.84 11.81
CA GLY A 366 19.13 -15.43 11.30
C GLY A 366 18.46 -14.31 12.11
N TYR A 367 17.18 -14.50 12.44
CA TYR A 367 16.42 -13.60 13.29
C TYR A 367 16.74 -13.87 14.77
N ARG A 368 17.73 -13.16 15.31
CA ARG A 368 18.21 -13.30 16.70
C ARG A 368 17.07 -13.30 17.73
N ARG A 369 16.93 -14.39 18.49
CA ARG A 369 15.97 -14.57 19.59
C ARG A 369 16.70 -14.87 20.89
N THR A 370 16.27 -14.32 22.02
CA THR A 370 16.89 -14.66 23.32
C THR A 370 16.09 -15.75 24.01
N LEU A 371 16.62 -16.98 23.99
CA LEU A 371 15.88 -18.18 24.33
C LEU A 371 16.64 -19.04 25.33
N CYS A 372 15.92 -19.69 26.24
CA CYS A 372 16.45 -20.87 26.92
C CYS A 372 16.50 -22.05 25.94
N GLN A 373 17.38 -23.02 26.22
CA GLN A 373 17.60 -24.18 25.36
C GLN A 373 16.32 -24.93 24.98
N GLU A 374 15.38 -25.11 25.91
CA GLU A 374 14.11 -25.80 25.70
C GLU A 374 13.22 -25.08 24.68
N CYS A 375 13.15 -23.74 24.72
CA CYS A 375 12.33 -22.98 23.78
C CYS A 375 12.97 -22.87 22.39
N ARG A 376 14.30 -22.90 22.26
CA ARG A 376 14.99 -22.95 20.96
C ARG A 376 14.61 -24.22 20.18
N ASN A 377 14.54 -25.36 20.86
CA ASN A 377 14.26 -26.66 20.24
C ASN A 377 12.82 -26.83 19.67
N ASN A 378 11.93 -25.85 19.80
CA ASN A 378 10.47 -26.02 19.61
C ASN A 378 9.80 -25.09 18.57
N ILE A 379 10.56 -24.42 17.69
CA ILE A 379 10.04 -23.36 16.77
C ILE A 379 9.77 -23.91 15.35
N LYS A 380 8.70 -23.43 14.67
CA LYS A 380 8.34 -23.74 13.26
C LYS A 380 7.86 -22.47 12.48
N PRO A 381 8.00 -22.38 11.12
CA PRO A 381 7.66 -21.17 10.32
C PRO A 381 6.21 -21.12 9.73
N ARG A 382 5.81 -20.02 9.06
CA ARG A 382 4.47 -19.80 8.42
C ARG A 382 4.49 -19.02 7.05
N LYS A 383 3.31 -18.78 6.42
CA LYS A 383 3.01 -18.48 4.97
C LYS A 383 1.56 -17.88 4.85
N ILE A 384 1.05 -16.98 3.95
CA ILE A 384 1.49 -16.15 2.78
C ILE A 384 0.46 -14.99 2.44
N MET A 385 0.57 -14.23 1.32
CA MET A 385 -0.26 -13.05 0.88
C MET A 385 -1.29 -13.33 -0.29
N LYS A 386 -1.98 -12.31 -0.87
CA LYS A 386 -3.07 -12.44 -1.90
C LYS A 386 -2.59 -12.90 -3.30
N LYS A 387 -3.31 -13.85 -3.93
CA LYS A 387 -2.91 -14.56 -5.18
C LYS A 387 -2.95 -13.80 -6.51
N ASN A 388 -4.03 -13.06 -6.84
CA ASN A 388 -4.31 -12.68 -8.25
C ASN A 388 -3.69 -11.34 -8.68
N THR A 389 -2.37 -11.17 -8.53
CA THR A 389 -1.61 -10.00 -9.03
C THR A 389 -0.17 -10.40 -9.34
N ILE A 390 0.60 -9.54 -10.03
CA ILE A 390 2.07 -9.70 -10.14
C ILE A 390 2.79 -9.71 -8.77
N TYR A 391 2.12 -9.38 -7.67
CA TYR A 391 2.67 -9.52 -6.31
C TYR A 391 2.29 -10.85 -5.64
N GLY A 392 1.28 -11.56 -6.15
CA GLY A 392 0.81 -12.82 -5.57
C GLY A 392 1.71 -14.01 -5.84
N ILE A 393 2.66 -13.85 -6.75
CA ILE A 393 3.81 -14.73 -6.95
C ILE A 393 4.83 -14.63 -5.80
N PHE A 394 4.88 -13.49 -5.11
CA PHE A 394 5.91 -13.21 -4.11
C PHE A 394 5.57 -13.86 -2.77
N ASN A 395 6.53 -14.61 -2.26
CA ASN A 395 6.43 -15.36 -1.01
C ASN A 395 6.91 -14.48 0.14
N MET A 396 6.00 -13.62 0.59
CA MET A 396 6.29 -12.45 1.43
C MET A 396 6.84 -12.80 2.83
N ASP A 397 6.81 -14.06 3.24
CA ASP A 397 7.38 -14.59 4.49
C ASP A 397 8.87 -14.27 4.63
N VAL A 398 9.59 -14.25 3.49
CA VAL A 398 11.00 -13.85 3.40
C VAL A 398 11.19 -12.37 3.77
N LEU A 399 10.14 -11.57 3.58
CA LEU A 399 10.11 -10.12 3.82
C LEU A 399 9.36 -9.71 5.10
N GLU A 400 8.73 -10.64 5.85
CA GLU A 400 7.91 -10.36 7.05
C GLU A 400 8.59 -9.46 8.10
N LYS A 401 9.92 -9.47 8.17
CA LYS A 401 10.73 -8.73 9.16
C LYS A 401 11.21 -7.36 8.66
N HIS A 402 10.82 -6.96 7.45
CA HIS A 402 11.33 -5.79 6.76
C HIS A 402 10.18 -4.87 6.32
N LYS A 403 10.43 -3.56 6.28
CA LYS A 403 9.42 -2.60 5.81
C LYS A 403 9.31 -2.68 4.29
N ILE A 404 8.19 -3.20 3.81
CA ILE A 404 7.80 -3.21 2.39
C ILE A 404 6.79 -2.09 2.17
N GLY A 405 6.79 -1.50 0.98
CA GLY A 405 5.67 -0.67 0.52
C GLY A 405 5.91 -0.17 -0.90
N LYS A 406 5.19 0.88 -1.29
CA LYS A 406 5.17 1.34 -2.68
C LYS A 406 6.50 1.96 -3.10
N THR A 407 6.91 1.70 -4.34
CA THR A 407 8.07 2.34 -4.96
C THR A 407 7.79 3.83 -5.14
N ILE A 408 8.68 4.67 -4.60
CA ILE A 408 8.53 6.13 -4.67
C ILE A 408 9.26 6.67 -5.91
N TRP A 409 8.53 7.26 -6.84
CA TRP A 409 9.08 7.90 -8.04
C TRP A 409 8.77 9.39 -8.04
N LYS A 410 9.81 10.24 -8.03
CA LYS A 410 9.69 11.71 -7.92
C LYS A 410 8.82 12.21 -6.75
N GLY A 411 8.75 11.45 -5.66
CA GLY A 411 7.94 11.76 -4.48
C GLY A 411 6.51 11.19 -4.49
N VAL A 412 6.10 10.49 -5.56
CA VAL A 412 4.79 9.85 -5.67
C VAL A 412 4.93 8.34 -5.45
N GLU A 413 4.03 7.74 -4.68
CA GLU A 413 3.96 6.29 -4.50
C GLU A 413 3.35 5.58 -5.72
N SER A 414 3.92 4.44 -6.12
CA SER A 414 3.40 3.62 -7.22
C SER A 414 2.43 2.54 -6.74
N GLU A 415 1.18 2.57 -7.21
CA GLU A 415 0.23 1.45 -7.03
C GLU A 415 0.72 0.13 -7.67
N HIS A 416 1.57 0.24 -8.69
CA HIS A 416 2.00 -0.86 -9.54
C HIS A 416 3.41 -1.38 -9.24
N SER A 417 4.11 -0.84 -8.23
CA SER A 417 5.46 -1.25 -7.86
C SER A 417 5.70 -1.25 -6.36
N LEU A 418 6.33 -2.32 -5.84
CA LEU A 418 6.72 -2.47 -4.43
C LEU A 418 8.25 -2.47 -4.28
N GLN A 419 8.75 -1.92 -3.18
CA GLN A 419 10.17 -1.89 -2.80
C GLN A 419 10.40 -2.24 -1.33
N ILE A 420 11.64 -2.60 -1.01
CA ILE A 420 12.15 -2.74 0.36
C ILE A 420 12.60 -1.36 0.86
N TYR A 421 11.94 -0.82 1.88
CA TYR A 421 12.35 0.42 2.54
C TYR A 421 13.51 0.16 3.51
N THR A 422 14.70 0.62 3.11
CA THR A 422 15.88 0.77 3.98
C THR A 422 16.14 2.25 4.26
N LYS A 423 16.86 2.58 5.34
CA LYS A 423 17.22 3.96 5.65
C LYS A 423 18.19 4.51 4.59
N ASP A 424 17.71 5.49 3.85
CA ASP A 424 18.45 6.41 2.96
C ASP A 424 19.16 5.75 1.75
N THR A 425 19.90 4.66 1.92
CA THR A 425 20.43 3.80 0.84
C THR A 425 20.18 2.31 1.13
N MET A 426 20.28 1.47 0.10
CA MET A 426 20.18 0.00 0.22
C MET A 426 21.59 -0.58 0.36
N SER A 427 21.88 -1.27 1.45
CA SER A 427 23.16 -1.96 1.65
C SER A 427 23.09 -3.41 1.13
N PRO A 428 24.22 -4.03 0.72
CA PRO A 428 24.25 -5.47 0.48
C PRO A 428 23.87 -6.25 1.76
N GLU A 429 24.23 -5.73 2.94
CA GLU A 429 23.82 -6.25 4.25
C GLU A 429 22.30 -6.29 4.46
N ASP A 430 21.52 -5.47 3.75
CA ASP A 430 20.05 -5.56 3.77
C ASP A 430 19.57 -6.79 2.99
N LEU A 431 20.04 -6.99 1.75
CA LEU A 431 19.66 -8.16 0.95
C LEU A 431 20.19 -9.47 1.54
N ILE A 432 21.43 -9.48 2.05
CA ILE A 432 22.01 -10.61 2.80
C ILE A 432 21.12 -10.99 4.00
N ARG A 433 20.61 -10.00 4.73
CA ARG A 433 19.74 -10.22 5.91
C ARG A 433 18.30 -10.57 5.55
N VAL A 434 17.79 -10.14 4.39
CA VAL A 434 16.46 -10.54 3.88
C VAL A 434 16.51 -11.99 3.40
N PHE A 435 17.41 -12.30 2.47
CA PHE A 435 17.43 -13.57 1.74
C PHE A 435 18.43 -14.60 2.33
N SER A 436 19.04 -14.31 3.48
CA SER A 436 19.99 -15.20 4.20
C SER A 436 21.21 -15.64 3.37
N LEU A 437 21.67 -14.77 2.47
CA LEU A 437 22.67 -15.06 1.44
C LEU A 437 24.10 -15.16 1.99
N ASN A 438 25.00 -15.82 1.25
CA ASN A 438 26.42 -15.88 1.61
C ASN A 438 27.06 -14.46 1.64
N PRO A 439 27.49 -13.93 2.81
CA PRO A 439 27.95 -12.55 2.93
C PRO A 439 29.30 -12.25 2.26
N HIS A 440 30.06 -13.27 1.88
CA HIS A 440 31.35 -13.08 1.20
C HIS A 440 31.12 -12.91 -0.30
N THR A 441 30.52 -13.90 -0.95
CA THR A 441 30.24 -13.88 -2.40
C THR A 441 29.30 -12.73 -2.78
N PHE A 442 28.23 -12.50 -2.01
CA PHE A 442 27.18 -11.56 -2.42
C PHE A 442 27.65 -10.10 -2.51
N ARG A 443 28.54 -9.66 -1.62
CA ARG A 443 28.96 -8.24 -1.55
C ARG A 443 29.61 -7.74 -2.83
N ASP A 444 30.47 -8.53 -3.44
CA ASP A 444 31.20 -8.10 -4.64
C ASP A 444 30.35 -8.24 -5.90
N LYS A 445 29.44 -9.23 -5.95
CA LYS A 445 28.41 -9.34 -6.99
C LYS A 445 27.41 -8.16 -6.92
N PHE A 446 27.00 -7.75 -5.71
CA PHE A 446 26.16 -6.57 -5.49
C PHE A 446 26.84 -5.28 -5.96
N LYS A 447 28.14 -5.08 -5.65
CA LYS A 447 28.90 -3.92 -6.16
C LYS A 447 28.92 -3.87 -7.69
N GLN A 448 29.09 -5.02 -8.36
CA GLN A 448 29.00 -5.10 -9.82
C GLN A 448 27.59 -4.70 -10.29
N ALA A 449 26.55 -5.33 -9.74
CA ALA A 449 25.14 -5.11 -10.10
C ALA A 449 24.58 -3.69 -9.80
N ILE A 450 25.33 -2.81 -9.13
CA ILE A 450 24.99 -1.38 -8.98
C ILE A 450 25.96 -0.42 -9.71
N SER A 451 26.91 -0.95 -10.49
CA SER A 451 27.92 -0.17 -11.23
C SER A 451 27.50 0.23 -12.66
N GLY A 452 26.27 -0.12 -13.05
CA GLY A 452 25.62 0.30 -14.29
C GLY A 452 25.44 1.82 -14.43
N ASP A 453 25.20 2.27 -15.65
CA ASP A 453 24.99 3.70 -15.99
C ASP A 453 23.52 4.14 -15.92
N GLY A 454 22.63 3.28 -15.42
CA GLY A 454 21.20 3.53 -15.26
C GLY A 454 20.84 3.95 -13.83
N LEU A 455 19.81 3.32 -13.28
CA LEU A 455 19.30 3.59 -11.93
C LEU A 455 19.27 2.30 -11.11
N GLU A 456 20.27 1.46 -11.28
CA GLU A 456 20.32 0.08 -10.76
C GLU A 456 20.29 0.08 -9.23
N HIS A 457 21.00 1.02 -8.61
CA HIS A 457 20.94 1.33 -7.17
C HIS A 457 19.53 1.63 -6.62
N ARG A 458 18.55 1.96 -7.49
CA ARG A 458 17.12 2.11 -7.16
C ARG A 458 16.34 0.86 -7.54
N ARG A 459 16.55 0.35 -8.75
CA ARG A 459 15.91 -0.85 -9.30
C ARG A 459 16.09 -2.06 -8.37
N ILE A 460 17.29 -2.25 -7.83
CA ILE A 460 17.65 -3.32 -6.88
C ILE A 460 16.87 -3.28 -5.54
N ARG A 461 16.13 -2.19 -5.27
CA ARG A 461 15.23 -2.07 -4.11
C ARG A 461 13.82 -2.56 -4.42
N THR A 462 13.44 -2.58 -5.70
CA THR A 462 12.11 -2.89 -6.20
C THR A 462 11.95 -4.40 -6.43
N LEU A 463 10.90 -4.99 -5.84
CA LEU A 463 10.69 -6.44 -5.81
C LEU A 463 10.54 -7.07 -7.20
N HIS A 464 9.94 -6.32 -8.14
CA HIS A 464 9.72 -6.73 -9.54
C HIS A 464 10.83 -6.30 -10.51
N SER A 465 12.04 -6.03 -10.04
CA SER A 465 13.13 -5.59 -10.91
C SER A 465 13.94 -6.76 -11.48
N SER A 466 14.20 -6.72 -12.79
CA SER A 466 15.19 -7.58 -13.46
C SER A 466 16.54 -7.55 -12.76
N SER A 467 17.05 -6.37 -12.37
CA SER A 467 18.35 -6.23 -11.68
C SER A 467 18.38 -6.92 -10.30
N LEU A 468 17.24 -6.95 -9.57
CA LEU A 468 17.15 -7.66 -8.29
C LEU A 468 17.06 -9.17 -8.48
N LEU A 469 16.18 -9.64 -9.37
CA LEU A 469 16.04 -11.07 -9.67
C LEU A 469 17.35 -11.66 -10.22
N CYS A 470 17.96 -10.98 -11.19
CA CYS A 470 19.20 -11.40 -11.81
C CYS A 470 20.32 -11.56 -10.77
N LEU A 471 20.53 -10.55 -9.91
CA LEU A 471 21.52 -10.67 -8.84
C LEU A 471 21.18 -11.85 -7.90
N LEU A 472 19.96 -11.93 -7.38
CA LEU A 472 19.60 -12.97 -6.40
C LEU A 472 19.71 -14.39 -6.96
N CYS A 473 19.44 -14.61 -8.24
CA CYS A 473 19.57 -15.92 -8.89
C CYS A 473 21.01 -16.27 -9.28
N PHE A 474 21.77 -15.34 -9.89
CA PHE A 474 23.07 -15.66 -10.48
C PHE A 474 24.29 -15.41 -9.55
N TYR A 475 24.14 -14.81 -8.34
CA TYR A 475 25.30 -14.39 -7.54
C TYR A 475 26.25 -15.52 -7.10
N ASN A 476 25.71 -16.70 -6.77
CA ASN A 476 26.48 -17.77 -6.13
C ASN A 476 27.16 -18.74 -7.13
N ILE A 477 27.00 -18.50 -8.44
CA ILE A 477 27.59 -19.36 -9.47
C ILE A 477 29.11 -19.38 -9.35
N SER A 478 29.63 -20.59 -9.22
CA SER A 478 30.99 -20.93 -8.81
C SER A 478 31.33 -22.38 -9.23
N GLU A 479 32.57 -22.83 -9.02
CA GLU A 479 32.92 -24.25 -9.21
C GLU A 479 32.16 -25.19 -8.26
N GLU A 480 31.87 -24.73 -7.05
CA GLU A 480 31.09 -25.45 -6.03
C GLU A 480 29.59 -25.50 -6.36
N PHE A 481 29.06 -24.40 -6.92
CA PHE A 481 27.66 -24.23 -7.29
C PHE A 481 27.57 -23.89 -8.80
N PRO A 482 27.76 -24.89 -9.68
CA PRO A 482 27.73 -24.72 -11.14
C PRO A 482 26.29 -24.55 -11.63
N LEU A 483 26.09 -23.70 -12.63
CA LEU A 483 24.83 -23.65 -13.39
C LEU A 483 24.99 -24.44 -14.69
N GLU A 484 24.06 -25.34 -14.97
CA GLU A 484 24.14 -26.26 -16.10
C GLU A 484 23.02 -25.95 -17.11
N ILE A 485 23.38 -25.72 -18.36
CA ILE A 485 22.48 -25.20 -19.41
C ILE A 485 22.71 -26.00 -20.70
N THR A 486 21.64 -26.49 -21.34
CA THR A 486 21.74 -27.07 -22.67
C THR A 486 21.81 -25.96 -23.71
N ILE A 487 22.92 -25.86 -24.46
CA ILE A 487 23.10 -24.86 -25.51
C ILE A 487 23.43 -25.58 -26.82
N GLU A 488 22.58 -25.39 -27.84
CA GLU A 488 22.66 -26.08 -29.15
C GLU A 488 22.80 -27.62 -29.06
N GLY A 489 22.27 -28.21 -27.98
CA GLY A 489 22.33 -29.66 -27.71
C GLY A 489 23.51 -30.13 -26.85
N CYS A 490 24.50 -29.28 -26.58
CA CYS A 490 25.63 -29.59 -25.70
C CYS A 490 25.37 -29.12 -24.26
N GLN A 491 25.92 -29.81 -23.26
CA GLN A 491 25.77 -29.43 -21.84
C GLN A 491 26.85 -28.42 -21.43
N ALA A 492 26.50 -27.14 -21.37
CA ALA A 492 27.36 -26.09 -20.84
C ALA A 492 27.32 -26.06 -19.30
N ARG A 493 28.48 -26.11 -18.64
CA ARG A 493 28.68 -25.97 -17.20
C ARG A 493 29.32 -24.61 -16.92
N PHE A 494 28.53 -23.69 -16.37
CA PHE A 494 28.95 -22.34 -16.00
C PHE A 494 29.36 -22.28 -14.53
N THR A 495 30.55 -21.72 -14.28
CA THR A 495 31.20 -21.70 -12.96
C THR A 495 31.68 -20.30 -12.56
N SER A 496 31.35 -19.29 -13.36
CA SER A 496 31.51 -17.87 -13.05
C SER A 496 30.29 -17.07 -13.53
N SER A 497 29.93 -16.03 -12.77
CA SER A 497 28.96 -15.00 -13.13
C SER A 497 29.53 -13.61 -12.88
N ARG A 498 29.26 -12.66 -13.77
CA ARG A 498 29.70 -11.25 -13.66
C ARG A 498 28.55 -10.32 -14.07
N PHE A 499 28.30 -9.24 -13.32
CA PHE A 499 27.13 -8.37 -13.52
C PHE A 499 27.49 -7.00 -14.15
N GLU A 500 26.50 -6.34 -14.77
CA GLU A 500 26.63 -5.00 -15.39
C GLU A 500 27.80 -4.88 -16.38
N ILE A 501 27.93 -5.87 -17.27
CA ILE A 501 29.07 -5.94 -18.19
C ILE A 501 28.87 -4.96 -19.34
N LYS A 502 29.65 -3.87 -19.29
CA LYS A 502 29.69 -2.80 -20.28
C LYS A 502 30.51 -3.23 -21.50
N ASN A 503 29.83 -3.45 -22.62
CA ASN A 503 30.43 -3.81 -23.90
C ASN A 503 30.42 -2.59 -24.82
N ASN A 504 31.58 -2.16 -25.31
CA ASN A 504 31.66 -0.97 -26.18
C ASN A 504 30.96 -1.23 -27.51
N ILE A 505 30.11 -0.29 -27.95
CA ILE A 505 29.50 -0.29 -29.28
C ILE A 505 30.31 0.67 -30.17
N PRO A 506 30.81 0.24 -31.34
CA PRO A 506 31.50 1.12 -32.28
C PRO A 506 30.68 2.38 -32.62
N ASN A 507 31.35 3.52 -32.74
CA ASN A 507 30.75 4.85 -33.00
C ASN A 507 29.73 5.35 -31.95
N SER A 508 29.54 4.64 -30.83
CA SER A 508 28.66 5.05 -29.73
C SER A 508 29.44 5.69 -28.59
N THR A 509 28.90 6.77 -28.00
CA THR A 509 29.37 7.33 -26.73
C THR A 509 28.78 6.63 -25.50
N ARG A 510 27.95 5.60 -25.71
CA ARG A 510 27.34 4.78 -24.64
C ARG A 510 27.61 3.29 -24.90
N PRO A 511 28.11 2.53 -23.92
CA PRO A 511 28.25 1.08 -24.03
C PRO A 511 26.89 0.37 -24.00
N SER A 512 26.91 -0.93 -24.31
CA SER A 512 25.82 -1.86 -24.03
C SER A 512 26.08 -2.58 -22.72
N ASN A 513 25.28 -2.28 -21.69
CA ASN A 513 25.41 -2.88 -20.36
C ASN A 513 24.50 -4.10 -20.30
N ILE A 514 25.10 -5.29 -20.15
CA ILE A 514 24.39 -6.57 -20.09
C ILE A 514 24.28 -6.99 -18.63
N ASP A 515 23.06 -7.30 -18.18
CA ASP A 515 22.74 -7.61 -16.77
C ASP A 515 23.69 -8.66 -16.17
N VAL A 516 23.89 -9.80 -16.83
CA VAL A 516 24.82 -10.85 -16.38
C VAL A 516 25.56 -11.54 -17.54
N VAL A 517 26.81 -11.91 -17.30
CA VAL A 517 27.62 -12.77 -18.18
C VAL A 517 28.08 -13.98 -17.40
N LEU A 518 27.84 -15.16 -17.96
CA LEU A 518 28.24 -16.46 -17.44
C LEU A 518 29.45 -16.99 -18.20
N GLU A 519 30.40 -17.60 -17.50
CA GLU A 519 31.60 -18.19 -18.10
C GLU A 519 31.77 -19.64 -17.61
N GLY A 520 32.14 -20.54 -18.52
CA GLY A 520 32.15 -21.97 -18.29
C GLY A 520 32.84 -22.79 -19.38
N HIS A 521 32.56 -24.08 -19.39
CA HIS A 521 33.04 -25.08 -20.35
C HIS A 521 31.92 -26.06 -20.69
N TYR A 522 32.00 -26.80 -21.79
CA TYR A 522 31.08 -27.91 -22.05
C TYR A 522 31.47 -29.13 -21.22
N LYS A 523 30.50 -29.98 -20.82
CA LYS A 523 30.80 -31.25 -20.14
C LYS A 523 31.48 -32.25 -21.09
N GLU A 524 31.17 -32.14 -22.37
CA GLU A 524 31.65 -33.02 -23.44
C GLU A 524 33.03 -32.59 -23.99
N SER A 525 33.51 -31.37 -23.66
CA SER A 525 34.86 -30.91 -24.00
C SER A 525 35.28 -29.67 -23.20
N ASP A 526 36.57 -29.55 -22.85
CA ASP A 526 37.17 -28.38 -22.18
C ASP A 526 37.13 -27.06 -23.00
N LYS A 527 36.39 -27.04 -24.12
CA LYS A 527 36.13 -25.83 -24.90
C LYS A 527 35.30 -24.86 -24.06
N LYS A 528 35.79 -23.62 -23.94
CA LYS A 528 35.13 -22.57 -23.17
C LYS A 528 33.85 -22.10 -23.83
N VAL A 529 32.86 -21.77 -23.01
CA VAL A 529 31.59 -21.16 -23.42
C VAL A 529 31.30 -19.94 -22.56
N VAL A 530 30.84 -18.87 -23.20
CA VAL A 530 30.48 -17.60 -22.55
C VAL A 530 29.07 -17.24 -22.99
N LEU A 531 28.18 -17.03 -22.02
CA LEU A 531 26.78 -16.71 -22.25
C LEU A 531 26.45 -15.34 -21.64
N PHE A 532 26.22 -14.36 -22.50
CA PHE A 532 25.72 -13.04 -22.17
C PHE A 532 24.19 -13.10 -22.05
N LEU A 533 23.64 -12.71 -20.90
CA LEU A 533 22.19 -12.68 -20.65
C LEU A 533 21.72 -11.30 -20.22
N GLU A 534 20.69 -10.83 -20.91
CA GLU A 534 19.89 -9.69 -20.49
C GLU A 534 18.62 -10.19 -19.78
N SER A 535 18.31 -9.66 -18.60
CA SER A 535 17.20 -10.14 -17.76
C SER A 535 15.92 -9.34 -18.01
N LYS A 536 14.77 -10.02 -17.95
CA LYS A 536 13.44 -9.43 -18.15
C LYS A 536 12.47 -9.99 -17.12
N PHE A 537 11.87 -9.11 -16.31
CA PHE A 537 10.91 -9.50 -15.27
C PHE A 537 9.48 -9.07 -15.61
N SER A 538 9.20 -7.76 -15.63
CA SER A 538 7.87 -7.21 -15.91
C SER A 538 7.87 -6.14 -17.00
N GLU A 539 9.03 -5.84 -17.58
CA GLU A 539 9.23 -4.78 -18.56
C GLU A 539 8.46 -5.08 -19.86
N TYR A 540 8.47 -6.34 -20.31
CA TYR A 540 7.70 -6.81 -21.47
C TYR A 540 6.18 -6.84 -21.25
N LEU A 541 5.70 -6.65 -20.01
CA LEU A 541 4.28 -6.43 -19.74
C LEU A 541 3.82 -5.02 -20.14
N SER A 542 4.77 -4.11 -20.43
CA SER A 542 4.49 -2.78 -20.98
C SER A 542 4.57 -2.79 -22.51
N TRP A 543 3.62 -2.11 -23.17
CA TRP A 543 3.67 -1.86 -24.60
C TRP A 543 3.93 -0.38 -24.87
N GLY A 544 4.70 -0.06 -25.91
CA GLY A 544 5.05 1.33 -26.22
C GLY A 544 5.95 1.46 -27.44
N LYS A 545 6.02 2.68 -27.98
CA LYS A 545 7.02 3.04 -29.00
C LYS A 545 8.34 3.41 -28.31
N TYR A 546 9.46 3.23 -29.01
CA TYR A 546 10.77 3.67 -28.52
C TYR A 546 11.37 4.70 -29.49
N SER A 547 11.84 5.83 -28.96
CA SER A 547 12.38 6.95 -29.74
C SER A 547 13.79 7.35 -29.28
N GLY A 548 14.49 8.13 -30.11
CA GLY A 548 15.87 8.53 -29.81
C GLY A 548 16.89 7.42 -30.04
N ILE A 549 16.63 6.56 -31.03
CA ILE A 549 17.61 5.59 -31.55
C ILE A 549 18.61 6.36 -32.42
N SER A 550 19.90 6.25 -32.14
CA SER A 550 20.91 6.98 -32.92
C SER A 550 21.05 6.43 -34.33
N GLU A 551 20.61 7.20 -35.34
CA GLU A 551 20.80 6.85 -36.75
C GLU A 551 22.28 6.76 -37.18
N MET A 552 23.24 7.29 -36.41
CA MET A 552 24.67 7.11 -36.69
C MET A 552 25.20 5.74 -36.22
N VAL A 553 24.52 5.08 -35.28
CA VAL A 553 25.03 3.87 -34.60
C VAL A 553 24.23 2.62 -34.94
N TYR A 554 22.91 2.75 -35.10
CA TYR A 554 21.99 1.60 -35.20
C TYR A 554 21.40 1.39 -36.60
N LYS A 555 21.52 2.38 -37.49
CA LYS A 555 20.80 2.44 -38.77
C LYS A 555 21.10 1.27 -39.69
N GLU A 556 22.38 1.00 -39.97
CA GLU A 556 22.81 -0.11 -40.82
C GLU A 556 22.25 -1.47 -40.35
N THR A 557 22.20 -1.67 -39.03
CA THR A 557 21.68 -2.90 -38.41
C THR A 557 20.15 -2.98 -38.54
N TYR A 558 19.43 -1.88 -38.31
CA TYR A 558 17.97 -1.85 -38.51
C TYR A 558 17.54 -1.91 -39.98
N ASP A 559 18.32 -1.33 -40.90
CA ASP A 559 18.10 -1.44 -42.33
C ASP A 559 18.32 -2.89 -42.81
N SER A 560 19.31 -3.60 -42.25
CA SER A 560 19.52 -5.03 -42.50
C SER A 560 18.43 -5.91 -41.85
N LEU A 561 17.93 -5.54 -40.67
CA LEU A 561 16.81 -6.20 -39.99
C LEU A 561 15.43 -5.79 -40.52
N LYS A 562 15.33 -5.01 -41.61
CA LYS A 562 14.06 -4.41 -42.05
C LYS A 562 12.95 -5.42 -42.33
N GLU A 563 13.27 -6.53 -43.00
CA GLU A 563 12.30 -7.62 -43.25
C GLU A 563 11.93 -8.38 -41.97
N CYS A 564 12.89 -8.58 -41.07
CA CYS A 564 12.67 -9.17 -39.74
C CYS A 564 11.69 -8.31 -38.92
N LEU A 565 11.92 -6.99 -38.84
CA LEU A 565 10.99 -6.05 -38.18
C LEU A 565 9.60 -6.09 -38.82
N GLN A 566 9.49 -6.18 -40.14
CA GLN A 566 8.19 -6.26 -40.82
C GLN A 566 7.42 -7.54 -40.47
N LYS A 567 8.10 -8.71 -40.39
CA LYS A 567 7.52 -9.96 -39.87
C LYS A 567 7.01 -9.79 -38.43
N MET A 568 7.79 -9.09 -37.59
CA MET A 568 7.46 -8.75 -36.20
C MET A 568 6.33 -7.71 -36.03
N GLY A 569 5.72 -7.21 -37.12
CA GLY A 569 4.71 -6.15 -37.03
C GLY A 569 5.27 -4.79 -36.61
N LEU A 570 6.58 -4.57 -36.78
CA LEU A 570 7.33 -3.37 -36.42
C LEU A 570 7.91 -2.67 -37.65
N LYS A 571 8.32 -1.40 -37.46
CA LYS A 571 9.17 -0.67 -38.39
C LYS A 571 10.11 0.31 -37.68
N TYR A 572 11.27 0.52 -38.28
CA TYR A 572 12.24 1.54 -37.90
C TYR A 572 12.22 2.67 -38.93
N GLU A 573 11.84 3.87 -38.50
CA GLU A 573 11.79 5.09 -39.33
C GLU A 573 12.06 6.32 -38.45
N ASN A 574 12.73 7.35 -38.99
CA ASN A 574 12.94 8.65 -38.32
C ASN A 574 13.50 8.53 -36.89
N SER A 575 14.49 7.67 -36.66
CA SER A 575 15.08 7.40 -35.34
C SER A 575 14.10 6.85 -34.27
N GLU A 576 12.94 6.30 -34.67
CA GLU A 576 11.96 5.62 -33.81
C GLU A 576 11.70 4.16 -34.24
N LEU A 577 11.40 3.28 -33.27
CA LEU A 577 10.89 1.92 -33.48
C LEU A 577 9.41 1.87 -33.06
N THR A 578 8.55 1.52 -34.01
CA THR A 578 7.08 1.64 -33.91
C THR A 578 6.36 0.40 -34.48
N SER A 579 5.07 0.22 -34.17
CA SER A 579 4.27 -0.88 -34.75
C SER A 579 3.58 -0.48 -36.06
N LEU A 580 3.45 -1.43 -36.97
CA LEU A 580 2.77 -1.29 -38.26
C LEU A 580 1.23 -1.25 -38.15
N THR A 581 0.64 -1.72 -37.03
CA THR A 581 -0.82 -1.99 -36.93
C THR A 581 -1.61 -0.97 -36.10
N GLY A 582 -1.02 0.20 -35.81
CA GLY A 582 -1.66 1.31 -35.09
C GLY A 582 -1.14 1.48 -33.66
N PRO A 583 -2.02 1.69 -32.65
CA PRO A 583 -1.58 1.96 -31.28
C PRO A 583 -0.72 0.81 -30.73
N THR A 584 0.34 1.16 -30.01
CA THR A 584 1.49 0.30 -29.73
C THR A 584 1.11 -1.01 -29.04
N ARG A 585 1.31 -2.14 -29.74
CA ARG A 585 0.96 -3.50 -29.27
C ARG A 585 2.12 -4.34 -28.74
N HIS A 586 3.36 -3.83 -28.79
CA HIS A 586 4.57 -4.60 -28.53
C HIS A 586 5.52 -3.84 -27.60
N TYR A 587 6.42 -4.57 -26.92
CA TYR A 587 7.49 -3.99 -26.10
C TYR A 587 8.71 -3.62 -26.95
N ALA A 588 8.60 -2.56 -27.77
CA ALA A 588 9.65 -2.15 -28.71
C ALA A 588 10.99 -1.79 -28.02
N SER A 589 10.99 -1.44 -26.73
CA SER A 589 12.22 -1.14 -25.98
C SER A 589 13.11 -2.38 -25.78
N GLY A 590 12.53 -3.59 -25.66
CA GLY A 590 13.29 -4.84 -25.56
C GLY A 590 14.03 -5.14 -26.86
N ILE A 591 13.32 -5.08 -27.99
CA ILE A 591 13.89 -5.22 -29.34
C ILE A 591 15.07 -4.26 -29.56
N LYS A 592 14.93 -3.00 -29.15
CA LYS A 592 16.00 -2.00 -29.20
C LYS A 592 17.16 -2.28 -28.26
N GLN A 593 16.90 -2.91 -27.11
CA GLN A 593 17.94 -3.31 -26.17
C GLN A 593 18.73 -4.51 -26.70
N MET A 594 18.06 -5.54 -27.21
CA MET A 594 18.69 -6.73 -27.78
C MET A 594 19.58 -6.41 -29.00
N VAL A 595 19.14 -5.51 -29.89
CA VAL A 595 20.00 -5.01 -31.00
C VAL A 595 21.25 -4.27 -30.48
N SER A 596 21.12 -3.53 -29.37
CA SER A 596 22.25 -2.89 -28.70
C SER A 596 23.22 -3.91 -28.11
N HIS A 597 22.70 -4.98 -27.50
CA HIS A 597 23.52 -6.06 -26.96
C HIS A 597 24.22 -6.85 -28.05
N ALA A 598 23.56 -7.17 -29.16
CA ALA A 598 24.19 -7.84 -30.30
C ALA A 598 25.36 -7.03 -30.87
N LEU A 599 25.22 -5.70 -30.98
CA LEU A 599 26.32 -4.82 -31.40
C LEU A 599 27.48 -4.77 -30.38
N GLY A 600 27.16 -4.76 -29.09
CA GLY A 600 28.16 -4.79 -28.01
C GLY A 600 28.92 -6.12 -27.94
N VAL A 601 28.21 -7.25 -27.96
CA VAL A 601 28.79 -8.60 -27.94
C VAL A 601 29.59 -8.88 -29.22
N ARG A 602 29.10 -8.47 -30.41
CA ARG A 602 29.86 -8.57 -31.66
C ARG A 602 31.22 -7.87 -31.58
N ASN A 603 31.29 -6.72 -30.89
CA ASN A 603 32.55 -6.02 -30.67
C ASN A 603 33.41 -6.74 -29.62
N ALA A 604 32.84 -7.08 -28.46
CA ALA A 604 33.51 -7.77 -27.36
C ALA A 604 34.09 -9.13 -27.78
N ALA A 605 33.44 -9.85 -28.69
CA ALA A 605 33.89 -11.12 -29.27
C ALA A 605 35.22 -11.05 -30.05
N ASN A 606 35.78 -9.85 -30.27
CA ASN A 606 37.12 -9.66 -30.84
C ASN A 606 38.22 -9.47 -29.78
N GLU A 607 37.88 -9.37 -28.49
CA GLU A 607 38.85 -9.24 -27.41
C GLU A 607 39.57 -10.59 -27.13
N ASP A 608 40.89 -10.56 -26.96
CA ASP A 608 41.71 -11.77 -26.74
C ASP A 608 41.24 -12.65 -25.58
N LYS A 609 40.53 -12.09 -24.58
CA LYS A 609 39.99 -12.84 -23.43
C LYS A 609 38.90 -13.87 -23.81
N TYR A 610 38.20 -13.67 -24.92
CA TYR A 610 37.18 -14.59 -25.44
C TYR A 610 37.66 -15.40 -26.65
N LYS A 611 38.95 -15.32 -26.99
CA LYS A 611 39.58 -16.13 -28.02
C LYS A 611 39.41 -17.62 -27.71
N ASN A 612 38.99 -18.39 -28.70
CA ASN A 612 38.66 -19.82 -28.59
C ASN A 612 37.51 -20.16 -27.62
N CYS A 613 36.65 -19.19 -27.27
CA CYS A 613 35.37 -19.45 -26.59
C CYS A 613 34.23 -19.51 -27.62
N ASP A 614 33.23 -20.37 -27.40
CA ASP A 614 31.92 -20.16 -28.03
C ASP A 614 31.18 -19.06 -27.26
N ILE A 615 30.58 -18.12 -27.99
CA ILE A 615 29.95 -16.94 -27.41
C ILE A 615 28.48 -16.92 -27.80
N TYR A 616 27.63 -16.83 -26.78
CA TYR A 616 26.18 -16.74 -26.93
C TYR A 616 25.65 -15.46 -26.29
N LEU A 617 24.64 -14.87 -26.93
CA LEU A 617 23.81 -13.80 -26.37
C LEU A 617 22.37 -14.28 -26.30
N GLY A 618 21.68 -14.00 -25.21
CA GLY A 618 20.24 -14.28 -25.11
C GLY A 618 19.52 -13.38 -24.11
N GLU A 619 18.20 -13.52 -24.04
CA GLU A 619 17.40 -12.96 -22.96
C GLU A 619 16.89 -14.06 -22.02
N ILE A 620 16.76 -13.73 -20.73
CA ILE A 620 16.14 -14.58 -19.73
C ILE A 620 14.90 -13.90 -19.13
N LEU A 621 13.75 -14.55 -19.28
CA LEU A 621 12.45 -14.04 -18.83
C LEU A 621 11.97 -14.70 -17.55
N PHE A 622 11.22 -13.97 -16.72
CA PHE A 622 10.45 -14.55 -15.63
C PHE A 622 9.06 -14.99 -16.12
N ARG A 623 8.78 -16.30 -16.19
CA ARG A 623 7.48 -16.84 -16.59
C ARG A 623 6.49 -16.74 -15.42
N PHE A 624 5.54 -15.80 -15.50
CA PHE A 624 4.45 -15.68 -14.52
C PHE A 624 3.55 -16.94 -14.50
N PRO A 625 2.85 -17.23 -13.38
CA PRO A 625 1.88 -18.32 -13.30
C PRO A 625 0.73 -18.16 -14.30
N LYS A 626 0.18 -19.29 -14.76
CA LYS A 626 -0.85 -19.36 -15.82
C LYS A 626 -2.19 -18.75 -15.39
N GLU A 627 -2.41 -18.59 -14.09
CA GLU A 627 -3.60 -18.01 -13.48
C GLU A 627 -3.73 -16.48 -13.69
N ILE A 628 -2.82 -15.87 -14.45
CA ILE A 628 -2.81 -14.44 -14.79
C ILE A 628 -2.80 -14.28 -16.33
N ASP A 629 -3.93 -14.55 -16.98
CA ASP A 629 -4.08 -14.69 -18.45
C ASP A 629 -3.49 -13.51 -19.27
N SER A 630 -3.66 -12.28 -18.80
CA SER A 630 -3.18 -11.07 -19.48
C SER A 630 -1.65 -10.98 -19.56
N GLU A 631 -0.94 -11.62 -18.64
CA GLU A 631 0.51 -11.63 -18.52
C GLU A 631 1.09 -12.74 -19.39
N GLN A 632 0.48 -13.93 -19.39
CA GLN A 632 0.85 -15.03 -20.29
C GLN A 632 0.72 -14.64 -21.76
N LYS A 633 -0.31 -13.88 -22.14
CA LYS A 633 -0.45 -13.36 -23.51
C LYS A 633 0.71 -12.45 -23.92
N LYS A 634 1.20 -11.59 -23.01
CA LYS A 634 2.32 -10.67 -23.28
C LYS A 634 3.68 -11.36 -23.25
N PHE A 635 3.82 -12.40 -22.41
CA PHE A 635 4.97 -13.31 -22.46
C PHE A 635 5.07 -13.93 -23.86
N ASN A 636 3.99 -14.54 -24.35
CA ASN A 636 3.98 -15.20 -25.66
C ASN A 636 4.17 -14.23 -26.85
N ASP A 637 3.60 -13.00 -26.78
CA ASP A 637 3.87 -11.94 -27.77
C ASP A 637 5.37 -11.61 -27.81
N TYR A 638 5.98 -11.45 -26.64
CA TYR A 638 7.39 -11.08 -26.55
C TYR A 638 8.36 -12.21 -26.92
N THR A 639 8.12 -13.47 -26.55
CA THR A 639 9.00 -14.57 -26.98
C THR A 639 8.95 -14.73 -28.50
N SER A 640 7.77 -14.68 -29.12
CA SER A 640 7.65 -14.77 -30.60
C SER A 640 8.34 -13.61 -31.33
N LEU A 641 8.31 -12.40 -30.75
CA LEU A 641 9.11 -11.26 -31.24
C LEU A 641 10.62 -11.50 -31.06
N TYR A 642 11.04 -12.03 -29.90
CA TYR A 642 12.45 -12.37 -29.64
C TYR A 642 12.95 -13.47 -30.59
N GLU A 643 12.21 -14.55 -30.79
CA GLU A 643 12.54 -15.67 -31.68
C GLU A 643 12.78 -15.15 -33.11
N THR A 644 11.86 -14.34 -33.62
CA THR A 644 11.98 -13.69 -34.94
C THR A 644 13.18 -12.75 -35.02
N LEU A 645 13.47 -12.01 -33.94
CA LEU A 645 14.64 -11.13 -33.84
C LEU A 645 15.95 -11.91 -33.76
N ALA A 646 15.96 -13.07 -33.08
CA ALA A 646 17.11 -13.94 -32.95
C ALA A 646 17.48 -14.58 -34.29
N GLU A 647 16.51 -15.04 -35.08
CA GLU A 647 16.73 -15.42 -36.48
C GLU A 647 17.36 -14.26 -37.28
N GLY A 648 16.76 -13.07 -37.20
CA GLY A 648 17.24 -11.86 -37.87
C GLY A 648 18.67 -11.49 -37.51
N LEU A 649 18.99 -11.44 -36.22
CA LEU A 649 20.31 -11.13 -35.72
C LEU A 649 21.35 -12.20 -36.10
N ASN A 650 21.00 -13.49 -36.01
CA ASN A 650 21.89 -14.59 -36.43
C ASN A 650 22.18 -14.53 -37.95
N SER A 651 21.22 -14.10 -38.77
CA SER A 651 21.42 -13.94 -40.23
C SER A 651 22.35 -12.79 -40.62
N ILE A 652 22.68 -11.89 -39.68
CA ILE A 652 23.59 -10.76 -39.90
C ILE A 652 24.79 -10.74 -38.94
N SER A 653 24.98 -11.80 -38.13
CA SER A 653 26.11 -11.95 -37.22
C SER A 653 27.26 -12.72 -37.85
N ASP A 654 28.49 -12.23 -37.68
CA ASP A 654 29.68 -13.04 -37.92
C ASP A 654 29.70 -14.27 -36.99
N SER A 655 30.29 -15.39 -37.44
CA SER A 655 30.37 -16.67 -36.71
C SER A 655 31.19 -16.66 -35.40
N LYS A 656 31.51 -15.48 -34.87
CA LYS A 656 32.21 -15.26 -33.59
C LYS A 656 31.29 -15.30 -32.38
N PHE A 657 29.99 -15.09 -32.58
CA PHE A 657 28.97 -15.29 -31.55
C PHE A 657 27.65 -15.71 -32.20
N LYS A 658 26.71 -16.22 -31.40
CA LYS A 658 25.33 -16.49 -31.81
C LYS A 658 24.34 -15.83 -30.87
N VAL A 659 23.14 -15.55 -31.36
CA VAL A 659 21.98 -15.27 -30.51
C VAL A 659 21.23 -16.59 -30.26
N LEU A 660 20.85 -16.87 -29.01
CA LEU A 660 20.01 -18.02 -28.69
C LEU A 660 18.65 -17.87 -29.37
N SER A 661 18.17 -18.92 -30.06
CA SER A 661 16.92 -18.89 -30.83
C SER A 661 15.67 -18.68 -29.97
N GLU A 662 15.70 -19.14 -28.73
CA GLU A 662 14.59 -19.07 -27.76
C GLU A 662 15.03 -18.27 -26.52
N CYS A 663 14.06 -17.64 -25.84
CA CYS A 663 14.30 -17.05 -24.52
C CYS A 663 14.53 -18.14 -23.49
N LEU A 664 15.56 -18.00 -22.64
CA LEU A 664 15.62 -18.77 -21.41
C LEU A 664 14.54 -18.30 -20.44
N THR A 665 14.14 -19.12 -19.47
CA THR A 665 13.35 -18.63 -18.33
C THR A 665 13.96 -18.96 -16.98
N TYR A 666 13.74 -18.11 -15.99
CA TYR A 666 14.21 -18.35 -14.62
C TYR A 666 13.61 -19.62 -14.01
N GLN A 667 12.40 -19.98 -14.40
CA GLN A 667 11.69 -21.17 -13.94
C GLN A 667 12.40 -22.45 -14.39
N ASP A 668 12.74 -22.54 -15.69
CA ASP A 668 13.40 -23.72 -16.26
C ASP A 668 14.88 -23.75 -15.85
N LEU A 669 15.57 -22.61 -15.93
CA LEU A 669 17.02 -22.52 -15.71
C LEU A 669 17.43 -22.76 -14.25
N PHE A 670 16.55 -22.41 -13.30
CA PHE A 670 16.76 -22.62 -11.88
C PHE A 670 15.88 -23.75 -11.31
N GLU A 671 15.33 -24.64 -12.14
CA GLU A 671 14.66 -25.85 -11.67
C GLU A 671 15.64 -26.72 -10.87
N SER A 672 16.77 -27.10 -11.48
CA SER A 672 17.77 -28.02 -10.89
C SER A 672 18.94 -27.34 -10.14
N PHE A 673 19.12 -26.02 -10.28
CA PHE A 673 20.25 -25.31 -9.65
C PHE A 673 20.09 -25.17 -8.13
N LYS A 674 21.17 -25.32 -7.36
CA LYS A 674 21.15 -25.16 -5.88
C LYS A 674 21.16 -23.68 -5.46
N LEU A 675 20.05 -23.00 -5.71
CA LEU A 675 19.75 -21.64 -5.26
C LEU A 675 19.39 -21.60 -3.76
N ASP A 676 19.64 -20.48 -3.09
CA ASP A 676 19.21 -20.24 -1.71
C ASP A 676 17.71 -20.44 -1.54
N GLU A 677 17.30 -21.19 -0.51
CA GLU A 677 15.89 -21.52 -0.25
C GLU A 677 15.04 -20.24 -0.16
N ALA A 678 15.54 -19.18 0.47
CA ALA A 678 14.83 -17.91 0.60
C ALA A 678 14.59 -17.21 -0.76
N VAL A 679 15.49 -17.33 -1.73
CA VAL A 679 15.31 -16.74 -3.07
C VAL A 679 14.35 -17.60 -3.90
N ARG A 680 14.58 -18.92 -3.94
CA ARG A 680 13.68 -19.90 -4.59
C ARG A 680 12.26 -19.75 -4.07
N ARG A 681 12.11 -19.69 -2.75
CA ARG A 681 10.86 -19.40 -2.03
C ARG A 681 10.28 -18.06 -2.46
N PHE A 682 11.04 -16.95 -2.36
CA PHE A 682 10.54 -15.60 -2.64
C PHE A 682 9.90 -15.45 -4.03
N TYR A 683 10.55 -15.96 -5.07
CA TYR A 683 10.04 -15.90 -6.45
C TYR A 683 9.08 -17.04 -6.83
N SER A 684 8.79 -17.96 -5.90
CA SER A 684 7.99 -19.17 -6.13
C SER A 684 8.50 -20.00 -7.33
N LEU A 685 9.83 -20.13 -7.44
CA LEU A 685 10.48 -21.05 -8.37
C LEU A 685 10.23 -22.52 -7.94
N PRO A 686 10.35 -23.52 -8.83
CA PRO A 686 10.09 -24.93 -8.51
C PRO A 686 10.81 -25.43 -7.25
N GLU A 687 10.28 -26.43 -6.56
CA GLU A 687 11.01 -27.10 -5.47
C GLU A 687 11.95 -28.18 -6.06
N LEU A 688 13.07 -28.44 -5.36
CA LEU A 688 14.25 -29.18 -5.85
C LEU A 688 14.31 -30.61 -5.29
#